data_AF-A0A139H0A8-F1
#
_entry.id   AF-A0A139H0A8-F1
#
_cell.length_a   1.000
_cell.length_b   1.000
_cell.length_c   1.000
_cell.angle_alpha   90.00
_cell.angle_beta   90.00
_cell.angle_gamma   90.00
#
_symmetry.space_group_name_H-M   'P 1'
#
loop_
_entity.id
_entity.type
_entity.pdbx_description
1 polymer ?
#
loop_
_entity_poly.entity_id
_entity_poly.type
_entity_poly.pdbx_seq_one_letter_code
_entity_poly.pdbx_strand_id
1 'polypeptide(L)'
;MAESSTARNSSKRRNKLVLVACNNCRARKTACDGQRPQCTKCSTRNAACHYDTEDAEETRFAALRRENETLRQRVAQLERGAYSTPHAFELVRTPPDRQAAFDADRTSQIDPSLRSFQPTPRIRPYACTSSLEHELASRYPKFYQPTQNLDHRVVQANLGKIASLASFGEDAAASDPPTTGIAAPHPLCDERLQHLRIHHWTAVQIPDHLAAHMISWYLRNDHPIFGFFCADLFVRDLVSYRERYCSKLLVHVVLLWACSSYATIDPTVLSYIPVLDEASRYFWQQTSGTASITTAGAGLLFSVYLTGDHPFAIQVLRRSCEIADGLGLYGPPSSVSHGLSEIELDDLRASLHLAWGGFNWVTYNSFKYHHDHVMKHVPSLPMPGSDGILGYDTAGNAVYYRSPEYMGRTIYHLCNFWLIANEMAVHYYSDASGMLRDRISLEFAEVTYRKLLDWMDQNPYPRPKDGSGPHHVTIYHILAHSFVLDLFHPFIHSESQRLTISTSHHSTAREIYKASLHQLRDMMLTYPIQHPSHTTSIFWHNALFHVANSALEDLSNLENWSFFYLALRRYHDLSQYYHFLSTIPPALLGMAIHRGALQPVEAKTLMRELEKGRSSHHHGKESRVSTEWVIDFNMSLLDAQRSRISSMAEYFFEQTTGRVDA
;
A
#
# COMPACT_ATOMS: atom_id res chain seq x y z
N MET A 1 -71.68 -73.09 -37.16
CA MET A 1 -71.79 -72.25 -38.36
C MET A 1 -72.01 -70.81 -37.93
N ALA A 2 -71.01 -69.96 -38.10
CA ALA A 2 -71.14 -68.51 -38.16
C ALA A 2 -69.82 -67.92 -38.72
N GLU A 3 -69.76 -67.80 -40.05
CA GLU A 3 -68.93 -66.87 -40.81
C GLU A 3 -69.88 -65.71 -41.22
N SER A 4 -69.52 -64.46 -41.49
CA SER A 4 -68.30 -63.67 -41.52
C SER A 4 -68.79 -62.21 -41.64
N SER A 5 -68.16 -61.26 -40.94
CA SER A 5 -68.23 -59.85 -41.32
C SER A 5 -66.88 -59.17 -41.10
N THR A 6 -66.37 -58.61 -42.19
CA THR A 6 -65.06 -57.96 -42.33
C THR A 6 -65.06 -56.56 -41.72
N ALA A 7 -64.07 -56.23 -40.88
CA ALA A 7 -63.73 -54.86 -40.52
C ALA A 7 -62.20 -54.63 -40.53
N ARG A 8 -61.82 -53.50 -41.10
CA ARG A 8 -60.47 -53.03 -41.45
C ARG A 8 -59.51 -52.99 -40.27
N ASN A 9 -58.30 -53.53 -40.46
CA ASN A 9 -57.22 -53.52 -39.49
C ASN A 9 -56.31 -52.29 -39.71
N SER A 10 -56.52 -51.22 -38.95
CA SER A 10 -55.55 -50.11 -38.84
C SER A 10 -54.64 -50.35 -37.64
N SER A 11 -53.48 -50.98 -37.86
CA SER A 11 -52.49 -51.17 -36.80
C SER A 11 -51.89 -49.81 -36.41
N LYS A 12 -52.24 -49.31 -35.22
CA LYS A 12 -51.54 -48.20 -34.56
C LYS A 12 -50.07 -48.60 -34.39
N ARG A 13 -49.19 -47.97 -35.19
CA ARG A 13 -47.74 -48.08 -35.07
C ARG A 13 -47.35 -47.55 -33.68
N ARG A 14 -46.88 -48.44 -32.81
CA ARG A 14 -46.41 -48.14 -31.45
C ARG A 14 -45.28 -47.11 -31.56
N ASN A 15 -45.48 -45.88 -31.08
CA ASN A 15 -44.50 -44.80 -31.16
C ASN A 15 -43.19 -45.23 -30.48
N LYS A 16 -42.07 -45.24 -31.23
CA LYS A 16 -40.73 -45.33 -30.65
C LYS A 16 -40.54 -44.16 -29.69
N LEU A 17 -40.09 -44.44 -28.47
CA LEU A 17 -39.77 -43.41 -27.48
C LEU A 17 -38.58 -42.59 -27.99
N VAL A 18 -38.79 -41.31 -28.25
CA VAL A 18 -37.73 -40.39 -28.70
C VAL A 18 -36.95 -39.93 -27.47
N LEU A 19 -35.70 -40.37 -27.34
CA LEU A 19 -34.83 -40.07 -26.19
C LEU A 19 -34.25 -38.64 -26.22
N VAL A 20 -34.04 -38.08 -27.43
CA VAL A 20 -33.45 -36.74 -27.62
C VAL A 20 -34.22 -35.98 -28.71
N ALA A 21 -34.77 -34.81 -28.36
CA ALA A 21 -35.38 -33.87 -29.30
C ALA A 21 -34.33 -32.89 -29.86
N CYS A 22 -34.51 -32.43 -31.11
CA CYS A 22 -33.61 -31.42 -31.70
C CYS A 22 -33.73 -30.07 -30.98
N ASN A 23 -32.69 -29.23 -31.10
CA ASN A 23 -32.58 -27.95 -30.40
C ASN A 23 -33.72 -26.99 -30.73
N ASN A 24 -34.19 -26.99 -31.98
CA ASN A 24 -35.29 -26.15 -32.43
C ASN A 24 -36.64 -26.57 -31.82
N CYS A 25 -36.97 -27.87 -31.88
CA CYS A 25 -38.19 -28.40 -31.26
C CYS A 25 -38.16 -28.24 -29.73
N ARG A 26 -36.99 -28.33 -29.10
CA ARG A 26 -36.81 -28.10 -27.66
C ARG A 26 -37.02 -26.64 -27.27
N ALA A 27 -36.38 -25.70 -27.98
CA ALA A 27 -36.56 -24.27 -27.75
C ALA A 27 -38.03 -23.84 -27.89
N ARG A 28 -38.76 -24.46 -28.83
CA ARG A 28 -40.18 -24.18 -29.07
C ARG A 28 -41.15 -25.03 -28.25
N LYS A 29 -40.65 -25.92 -27.36
CA LYS A 29 -41.45 -26.87 -26.56
C LYS A 29 -42.47 -27.67 -27.39
N THR A 30 -42.09 -28.11 -28.59
CA THR A 30 -42.96 -28.92 -29.48
C THR A 30 -42.44 -30.35 -29.62
N ALA A 31 -43.35 -31.32 -29.76
CA ALA A 31 -42.98 -32.73 -29.91
C ALA A 31 -42.08 -32.98 -31.14
N CYS A 32 -40.94 -33.64 -30.94
CA CYS A 32 -39.97 -33.99 -31.98
C CYS A 32 -40.06 -35.50 -32.27
N ASP A 33 -40.02 -35.89 -33.54
CA ASP A 33 -40.07 -37.28 -33.99
C ASP A 33 -38.68 -37.95 -34.05
N GLY A 34 -37.60 -37.21 -33.78
CA GLY A 34 -36.26 -37.76 -33.58
C GLY A 34 -35.53 -38.18 -34.87
N GLN A 35 -36.10 -37.95 -36.05
CA GLN A 35 -35.47 -38.28 -37.33
C GLN A 35 -34.22 -37.45 -37.58
N ARG A 36 -33.16 -38.09 -38.09
CA ARG A 36 -31.87 -37.49 -38.42
C ARG A 36 -31.63 -37.61 -39.94
N PRO A 37 -31.02 -36.62 -40.61
CA PRO A 37 -30.41 -35.40 -40.07
C PRO A 37 -31.40 -34.26 -39.74
N GLN A 38 -32.65 -34.33 -40.21
CA GLN A 38 -33.70 -33.36 -39.87
C GLN A 38 -34.99 -34.04 -39.46
N CYS A 39 -35.62 -33.52 -38.40
CA CYS A 39 -36.91 -34.01 -37.90
C CYS A 39 -38.06 -33.55 -38.82
N THR A 40 -39.16 -34.31 -38.91
CA THR A 40 -40.25 -34.01 -39.87
C THR A 40 -40.86 -32.62 -39.63
N LYS A 41 -40.90 -32.15 -38.38
CA LYS A 41 -41.38 -30.80 -38.03
C LYS A 41 -40.44 -29.69 -38.47
N CYS A 42 -39.13 -29.91 -38.40
CA CYS A 42 -38.17 -28.92 -38.87
C CYS A 42 -38.12 -28.90 -40.40
N SER A 43 -38.23 -30.06 -41.05
CA SER A 43 -38.30 -30.18 -42.51
C SER A 43 -39.52 -29.46 -43.08
N THR A 44 -40.72 -29.75 -42.57
CA THR A 44 -41.97 -29.10 -43.02
C THR A 44 -42.01 -27.59 -42.78
N ARG A 45 -41.24 -27.10 -41.81
CA ARG A 45 -41.16 -25.67 -41.46
C ARG A 45 -39.96 -24.96 -42.06
N ASN A 46 -39.15 -25.66 -42.87
CA ASN A 46 -37.89 -25.17 -43.40
C ASN A 46 -37.00 -24.51 -42.32
N ALA A 47 -36.91 -25.13 -41.14
CA ALA A 47 -36.21 -24.60 -39.98
C ALA A 47 -34.91 -25.36 -39.70
N ALA A 48 -33.85 -24.65 -39.29
CA ALA A 48 -32.58 -25.26 -38.93
C ALA A 48 -32.75 -26.31 -37.82
N CYS A 49 -32.40 -27.57 -38.14
CA CYS A 49 -32.51 -28.72 -37.25
C CYS A 49 -31.12 -29.17 -36.83
N HIS A 50 -30.80 -29.03 -35.54
CA HIS A 50 -29.51 -29.43 -34.97
C HIS A 50 -29.74 -30.32 -33.75
N TYR A 51 -28.94 -31.37 -33.61
CA TYR A 51 -28.93 -32.29 -32.48
C TYR A 51 -27.56 -32.22 -31.79
N ASP A 52 -27.54 -32.17 -30.47
CA ASP A 52 -26.30 -32.06 -29.66
C ASP A 52 -25.51 -33.39 -29.53
N THR A 53 -26.04 -34.49 -30.08
CA THR A 53 -25.41 -35.81 -30.10
C THR A 53 -25.45 -36.35 -31.52
N GLU A 54 -24.45 -37.12 -31.95
CA GLU A 54 -24.46 -37.78 -33.27
C GLU A 54 -25.41 -38.99 -33.29
N ASP A 55 -25.47 -39.73 -32.18
CA ASP A 55 -26.33 -40.91 -32.02
C ASP A 55 -27.74 -40.54 -31.48
N ALA A 56 -28.78 -41.19 -32.00
CA ALA A 56 -30.16 -41.02 -31.56
C ALA A 56 -30.49 -41.74 -30.24
N GLU A 57 -29.69 -42.75 -29.87
CA GLU A 57 -29.91 -43.54 -28.64
C GLU A 57 -29.09 -43.06 -27.44
N GLU A 58 -28.15 -42.13 -27.66
CA GLU A 58 -27.29 -41.59 -26.61
C GLU A 58 -27.83 -40.27 -26.03
N THR A 59 -27.97 -40.21 -24.70
CA THR A 59 -28.35 -38.97 -24.01
C THR A 59 -27.15 -38.02 -23.92
N ARG A 60 -27.41 -36.70 -23.91
CA ARG A 60 -26.35 -35.66 -23.75
C ARG A 60 -25.44 -35.90 -22.54
N PHE A 61 -25.99 -36.43 -21.43
CA PHE A 61 -25.21 -36.76 -20.24
C PHE A 61 -24.28 -37.95 -20.47
N ALA A 62 -24.71 -38.97 -21.21
CA ALA A 62 -23.87 -40.10 -21.59
C ALA A 62 -22.76 -39.68 -22.57
N ALA A 63 -23.06 -38.84 -23.56
CA ALA A 63 -22.08 -38.28 -24.49
C ALA A 63 -21.03 -37.41 -23.77
N LEU A 64 -21.47 -36.49 -22.89
CA LEU A 64 -20.57 -35.66 -22.09
C LEU A 64 -19.72 -36.48 -21.12
N ARG A 65 -20.26 -37.55 -20.53
CA ARG A 65 -19.51 -38.43 -19.63
C ARG A 65 -18.41 -39.17 -20.39
N ARG A 66 -18.72 -39.69 -21.57
CA ARG A 66 -17.75 -40.34 -22.47
C ARG A 66 -16.67 -39.37 -22.94
N GLU A 67 -17.05 -38.13 -23.30
CA GLU A 67 -16.08 -37.09 -23.67
C GLU A 67 -15.20 -36.69 -22.47
N ASN A 68 -15.76 -36.53 -21.27
CA ASN A 68 -14.99 -36.22 -20.06
C ASN A 68 -14.03 -37.36 -19.72
N GLU A 69 -14.45 -38.61 -19.90
CA GLU A 69 -13.61 -39.79 -19.68
C GLU A 69 -12.51 -39.91 -20.73
N THR A 70 -12.80 -39.56 -22.00
CA THR A 70 -11.80 -39.49 -23.08
C THR A 70 -10.80 -38.35 -22.84
N LEU A 71 -11.26 -37.20 -22.36
CA LEU A 71 -10.40 -36.07 -21.99
C LEU A 71 -9.52 -36.41 -20.79
N ARG A 72 -10.07 -37.08 -19.76
CA ARG A 72 -9.30 -37.59 -18.61
C ARG A 72 -8.26 -38.62 -19.04
N GLN A 73 -8.60 -39.51 -19.98
CA GLN A 73 -7.65 -40.47 -20.55
C GLN A 73 -6.57 -39.78 -21.38
N ARG A 74 -6.90 -38.74 -22.16
CA ARG A 74 -5.92 -37.91 -22.88
C ARG A 74 -5.01 -37.15 -21.94
N VAL A 75 -5.54 -36.56 -20.87
CA VAL A 75 -4.74 -35.92 -19.81
C VAL A 75 -3.80 -36.95 -19.18
N ALA A 76 -4.31 -38.12 -18.77
CA ALA A 76 -3.47 -39.19 -18.22
C ALA A 76 -2.43 -39.74 -19.22
N GLN A 77 -2.72 -39.70 -20.53
CA GLN A 77 -1.80 -40.12 -21.58
C GLN A 77 -0.74 -39.05 -21.89
N LEU A 78 -1.09 -37.77 -21.82
CA LEU A 78 -0.16 -36.64 -21.89
C LEU A 78 0.74 -36.57 -20.65
N GLU A 79 0.19 -36.84 -19.47
CA GLU A 79 0.95 -36.99 -18.23
C GLU A 79 1.92 -38.17 -18.34
N ARG A 80 1.46 -39.36 -18.76
CA ARG A 80 2.36 -40.52 -18.98
C ARG A 80 3.41 -40.29 -20.07
N GLY A 81 3.08 -39.51 -21.09
CA GLY A 81 4.02 -39.07 -22.15
C GLY A 81 5.07 -38.10 -21.62
N ALA A 82 4.72 -37.23 -20.68
CA ALA A 82 5.67 -36.34 -20.00
C ALA A 82 6.66 -37.11 -19.09
N TYR A 83 6.29 -38.29 -18.60
CA TYR A 83 7.16 -39.15 -17.78
C TYR A 83 8.03 -40.15 -18.55
N SER A 84 7.92 -40.25 -19.88
CA SER A 84 8.66 -41.25 -20.68
C SER A 84 9.71 -40.67 -21.63
N THR A 85 10.05 -39.38 -21.51
CA THR A 85 11.24 -38.78 -22.15
C THR A 85 12.36 -38.64 -21.13
N PRO A 86 13.41 -39.48 -21.16
CA PRO A 86 14.53 -39.42 -20.21
C PRO A 86 15.42 -38.18 -20.37
N HIS A 87 15.15 -37.31 -21.34
CA HIS A 87 15.90 -36.07 -21.58
C HIS A 87 15.16 -34.78 -21.22
N ALA A 88 13.90 -34.85 -20.75
CA ALA A 88 13.16 -33.67 -20.32
C ALA A 88 13.31 -33.37 -18.80
N PHE A 89 13.76 -34.34 -18.01
CA PHE A 89 13.93 -34.19 -16.55
C PHE A 89 15.26 -33.54 -16.12
N GLU A 90 16.23 -33.39 -17.04
CA GLU A 90 17.48 -32.65 -16.77
C GLU A 90 17.32 -31.13 -16.98
N LEU A 91 16.29 -30.68 -17.72
CA LEU A 91 16.02 -29.27 -18.00
C LEU A 91 14.99 -28.62 -17.05
N VAL A 92 14.35 -29.40 -16.18
CA VAL A 92 13.40 -28.89 -15.17
C VAL A 92 14.01 -28.92 -13.75
N ARG A 93 15.19 -29.54 -13.60
CA ARG A 93 16.00 -29.48 -12.37
C ARG A 93 17.04 -28.36 -12.39
N THR A 94 17.20 -27.69 -13.51
CA THR A 94 17.86 -26.39 -13.54
C THR A 94 16.79 -25.35 -13.22
N PRO A 95 16.92 -24.64 -12.08
CA PRO A 95 15.97 -23.60 -11.73
C PRO A 95 15.88 -22.61 -12.90
N PRO A 96 14.69 -22.07 -13.26
CA PRO A 96 14.64 -20.97 -14.21
C PRO A 96 15.59 -19.92 -13.67
N ASP A 97 16.61 -19.59 -14.47
CA ASP A 97 17.79 -18.85 -14.07
C ASP A 97 17.37 -17.68 -13.19
N ARG A 98 17.40 -17.87 -11.85
CA ARG A 98 17.18 -16.78 -10.90
C ARG A 98 18.24 -15.72 -11.17
N GLN A 99 19.39 -16.16 -11.70
CA GLN A 99 20.46 -15.36 -12.31
C GLN A 99 19.98 -14.41 -13.42
N ALA A 100 19.00 -14.74 -14.27
CA ALA A 100 18.56 -13.84 -15.35
C ALA A 100 17.78 -12.61 -14.84
N ALA A 101 17.15 -12.69 -13.67
CA ALA A 101 16.62 -11.52 -12.98
C ALA A 101 17.75 -10.73 -12.27
N PHE A 102 18.82 -11.40 -11.84
CA PHE A 102 20.02 -10.78 -11.26
C PHE A 102 20.97 -10.14 -12.30
N ASP A 103 20.98 -10.64 -13.53
CA ASP A 103 21.87 -10.17 -14.60
C ASP A 103 21.32 -8.94 -15.35
N ALA A 104 20.02 -8.65 -15.18
CA ALA A 104 19.39 -7.44 -15.70
C ALA A 104 19.90 -6.15 -15.02
N ASP A 105 20.52 -6.26 -13.84
CA ASP A 105 21.11 -5.14 -13.10
C ASP A 105 22.60 -4.92 -13.45
N ARG A 106 23.23 -5.85 -14.21
CA ARG A 106 24.69 -5.83 -14.46
C ARG A 106 25.10 -5.47 -15.88
N THR A 107 24.17 -5.10 -16.77
CA THR A 107 24.47 -4.74 -18.17
C THR A 107 24.01 -3.32 -18.53
N SER A 108 24.68 -2.34 -17.93
CA SER A 108 24.73 -0.96 -18.42
C SER A 108 25.55 -0.86 -19.71
N GLN A 109 25.03 -1.35 -20.85
CA GLN A 109 25.49 -0.96 -22.18
C GLN A 109 24.31 -0.85 -23.14
N ILE A 110 23.81 0.37 -23.33
CA ILE A 110 22.71 0.71 -24.23
C ILE A 110 23.25 0.75 -25.67
N ASP A 111 22.71 -0.10 -26.54
CA ASP A 111 22.89 -0.02 -27.99
C ASP A 111 22.22 1.27 -28.55
N PRO A 112 22.97 2.18 -29.19
CA PRO A 112 22.44 3.45 -29.71
C PRO A 112 21.42 3.30 -30.86
N SER A 113 21.19 2.11 -31.39
CA SER A 113 20.39 1.88 -32.60
C SER A 113 18.87 1.72 -32.37
N LEU A 114 18.38 1.64 -31.13
CA LEU A 114 16.95 1.41 -30.83
C LEU A 114 16.03 2.65 -30.97
N ARG A 115 16.44 3.70 -31.67
CA ARG A 115 15.66 4.95 -31.83
C ARG A 115 14.54 4.94 -32.89
N SER A 116 14.24 3.82 -33.53
CA SER A 116 13.19 3.79 -34.57
C SER A 116 12.16 2.68 -34.37
N PHE A 117 11.16 2.93 -33.53
CA PHE A 117 9.87 2.28 -33.69
C PHE A 117 8.74 3.31 -33.53
N GLN A 118 8.11 3.64 -34.66
CA GLN A 118 6.86 4.41 -34.69
C GLN A 118 5.70 3.53 -34.20
N PRO A 119 4.78 4.06 -33.37
CA PRO A 119 3.63 3.30 -32.89
C PRO A 119 2.45 3.46 -33.84
N THR A 120 1.82 2.35 -34.25
CA THR A 120 0.41 2.36 -34.68
C THR A 120 -0.39 1.25 -33.97
N PRO A 121 -1.67 1.49 -33.67
CA PRO A 121 -2.22 1.20 -32.35
C PRO A 121 -3.35 0.15 -32.38
N ARG A 122 -3.41 -0.73 -31.37
CA ARG A 122 -4.63 -1.41 -30.84
C ARG A 122 -4.33 -2.31 -29.64
N ILE A 123 -3.63 -1.79 -28.63
CA ILE A 123 -3.57 -2.41 -27.30
C ILE A 123 -4.27 -1.42 -26.37
N ARG A 124 -5.32 -1.84 -25.68
CA ARG A 124 -5.95 -1.00 -24.63
C ARG A 124 -4.84 -0.67 -23.62
N PRO A 125 -4.47 0.61 -23.43
CA PRO A 125 -3.35 0.96 -22.54
C PRO A 125 -3.71 0.82 -21.04
N TYR A 126 -4.92 0.37 -20.72
CA TYR A 126 -5.43 0.21 -19.37
C TYR A 126 -6.02 -1.18 -19.17
N ALA A 127 -5.65 -1.86 -18.08
CA ALA A 127 -6.16 -3.18 -17.74
C ALA A 127 -7.05 -3.09 -16.50
N CYS A 128 -8.31 -3.54 -16.62
CA CYS A 128 -9.09 -3.97 -15.46
C CYS A 128 -8.99 -5.49 -15.39
N THR A 129 -8.61 -6.02 -14.24
CA THR A 129 -8.44 -7.45 -13.98
C THR A 129 -9.76 -8.15 -13.70
N SER A 130 -10.80 -7.39 -13.33
CA SER A 130 -12.15 -7.91 -13.09
C SER A 130 -13.26 -6.94 -13.54
N SER A 131 -14.49 -7.45 -13.67
CA SER A 131 -15.67 -6.63 -13.94
C SER A 131 -15.97 -5.64 -12.81
N LEU A 132 -15.67 -6.02 -11.56
CA LEU A 132 -15.84 -5.15 -10.40
C LEU A 132 -14.85 -3.98 -10.45
N GLU A 133 -13.59 -4.25 -10.78
CA GLU A 133 -12.59 -3.20 -10.92
C GLU A 133 -12.98 -2.20 -12.02
N HIS A 134 -13.55 -2.69 -13.13
CA HIS A 134 -14.07 -1.81 -14.17
C HIS A 134 -15.23 -0.93 -13.68
N GLU A 135 -16.16 -1.48 -12.89
CA GLU A 135 -17.25 -0.71 -12.28
C GLU A 135 -16.73 0.34 -11.29
N LEU A 136 -15.76 -0.03 -10.43
CA LEU A 136 -15.13 0.88 -9.48
C LEU A 136 -14.39 2.01 -10.20
N ALA A 137 -13.62 1.70 -11.25
CA ALA A 137 -12.93 2.71 -12.05
C ALA A 137 -13.90 3.63 -12.80
N SER A 138 -15.06 3.11 -13.21
CA SER A 138 -16.09 3.92 -13.87
C SER A 138 -16.86 4.81 -12.90
N ARG A 139 -17.16 4.33 -11.69
CA ARG A 139 -17.97 5.07 -10.69
C ARG A 139 -17.12 6.03 -9.86
N TYR A 140 -15.88 5.63 -9.55
CA TYR A 140 -14.97 6.38 -8.67
C TYR A 140 -13.61 6.61 -9.36
N PRO A 141 -13.58 7.30 -10.51
CA PRO A 141 -12.38 7.42 -11.35
C PRO A 141 -11.23 8.19 -10.70
N LYS A 142 -11.51 8.98 -9.65
CA LYS A 142 -10.48 9.68 -8.87
C LYS A 142 -9.71 8.74 -7.94
N PHE A 143 -10.39 7.72 -7.41
CA PHE A 143 -9.79 6.75 -6.50
C PHE A 143 -9.26 5.53 -7.26
N TYR A 144 -10.10 4.89 -8.06
CA TYR A 144 -9.73 3.76 -8.92
C TYR A 144 -9.35 4.27 -10.31
N GLN A 145 -8.12 4.77 -10.43
CA GLN A 145 -7.63 5.28 -11.69
C GLN A 145 -7.27 4.12 -12.64
N PRO A 146 -7.39 4.31 -13.98
CA PRO A 146 -6.95 3.30 -14.94
C PRO A 146 -5.45 2.98 -14.79
N THR A 147 -5.08 1.75 -14.43
CA THR A 147 -3.68 1.33 -14.24
C THR A 147 -3.05 0.83 -15.54
N GLN A 148 -1.72 0.74 -15.57
CA GLN A 148 -1.01 0.05 -16.66
C GLN A 148 -1.35 -1.45 -16.64
N ASN A 149 -1.19 -2.14 -17.78
CA ASN A 149 -1.23 -3.59 -17.76
C ASN A 149 0.03 -4.12 -17.05
N LEU A 150 -0.10 -4.60 -15.82
CA LEU A 150 1.03 -5.06 -15.01
C LEU A 150 1.50 -6.47 -15.41
N ASP A 151 1.56 -6.75 -16.72
CA ASP A 151 2.18 -7.97 -17.20
C ASP A 151 3.69 -7.98 -16.95
N HIS A 152 4.29 -9.17 -17.04
CA HIS A 152 5.72 -9.35 -16.77
C HIS A 152 6.62 -8.38 -17.56
N ARG A 153 6.28 -8.04 -18.81
CA ARG A 153 7.11 -7.15 -19.63
C ARG A 153 7.06 -5.72 -19.12
N VAL A 154 5.88 -5.24 -18.74
CA VAL A 154 5.70 -3.91 -18.17
C VAL A 154 6.38 -3.80 -16.80
N VAL A 155 6.26 -4.83 -15.96
CA VAL A 155 6.97 -4.89 -14.68
C VAL A 155 8.48 -4.81 -14.92
N GLN A 156 9.03 -5.66 -15.81
CA GLN A 156 10.46 -5.67 -16.13
C GLN A 156 10.95 -4.33 -16.73
N ALA A 157 10.16 -3.70 -17.59
CA ALA A 157 10.51 -2.39 -18.16
C ALA A 157 10.54 -1.28 -17.09
N ASN A 158 9.60 -1.28 -16.14
CA ASN A 158 9.62 -0.35 -15.03
C ASN A 158 10.77 -0.64 -14.06
N LEU A 159 11.10 -1.92 -13.81
CA LEU A 159 12.28 -2.30 -13.02
C LEU A 159 13.58 -1.78 -13.64
N GLY A 160 13.76 -1.90 -14.96
CA GLY A 160 14.92 -1.34 -15.65
C GLY A 160 15.02 0.19 -15.51
N LYS A 161 13.89 0.90 -15.61
CA LYS A 161 13.85 2.36 -15.35
C LYS A 161 14.21 2.67 -13.89
N ILE A 162 13.64 1.94 -12.94
CA ILE A 162 13.91 2.06 -11.52
C ILE A 162 15.40 1.85 -11.22
N ALA A 163 16.02 0.81 -11.77
CA ALA A 163 17.45 0.53 -11.61
C ALA A 163 18.30 1.67 -12.18
N SER A 164 17.95 2.18 -13.36
CA SER A 164 18.66 3.32 -13.96
C SER A 164 18.62 4.58 -13.08
N LEU A 165 17.52 4.82 -12.36
CA LEU A 165 17.40 5.95 -11.43
C LEU A 165 18.30 5.78 -10.19
N ALA A 166 18.56 4.55 -9.76
CA ALA A 166 19.45 4.25 -8.64
C ALA A 166 20.94 4.33 -9.03
N SER A 167 21.29 3.94 -10.26
CA SER A 167 22.68 3.92 -10.76
C SER A 167 23.35 5.30 -10.85
N PHE A 168 22.59 6.40 -10.84
CA PHE A 168 23.15 7.76 -10.78
C PHE A 168 23.88 8.07 -9.45
N GLY A 169 23.73 7.23 -8.42
CA GLY A 169 24.46 7.36 -7.15
C GLY A 169 25.79 6.58 -7.06
N GLU A 170 25.96 5.51 -7.84
CA GLU A 170 27.12 4.60 -7.71
C GLU A 170 28.32 5.02 -8.61
N ASP A 171 28.07 5.55 -9.82
CA ASP A 171 29.14 5.99 -10.73
C ASP A 171 29.78 7.35 -10.35
N ALA A 172 29.17 8.08 -9.41
CA ALA A 172 29.74 9.32 -8.87
C ALA A 172 30.97 9.08 -7.96
N ALA A 173 31.20 7.85 -7.50
CA ALA A 173 32.34 7.50 -6.66
C ALA A 173 33.62 7.15 -7.44
N ALA A 174 33.53 6.96 -8.77
CA ALA A 174 34.64 6.48 -9.60
C ALA A 174 35.07 7.45 -10.72
N SER A 175 34.49 8.64 -10.78
CA SER A 175 34.92 9.71 -11.70
C SER A 175 35.36 10.93 -10.91
N ASP A 176 36.44 11.60 -11.36
CA ASP A 176 36.91 12.87 -10.80
C ASP A 176 35.72 13.82 -10.55
N PRO A 177 35.73 14.59 -9.44
CA PRO A 177 34.59 15.42 -9.07
C PRO A 177 34.22 16.30 -10.26
N PRO A 178 32.98 16.22 -10.79
CA PRO A 178 32.57 17.04 -11.91
C PRO A 178 32.73 18.50 -11.47
N THR A 179 33.65 19.23 -12.09
CA THR A 179 33.80 20.68 -11.88
C THR A 179 32.69 21.43 -12.65
N THR A 180 31.45 20.98 -12.50
CA THR A 180 30.28 21.48 -13.22
C THR A 180 29.12 21.58 -12.26
N GLY A 181 28.93 22.79 -11.73
CA GLY A 181 27.68 23.33 -11.21
C GLY A 181 26.96 22.50 -10.16
N ILE A 182 27.04 22.92 -8.89
CA ILE A 182 26.00 22.65 -7.89
C ILE A 182 24.66 22.89 -8.60
N ALA A 183 23.87 21.83 -8.82
CA ALA A 183 22.52 21.97 -9.32
C ALA A 183 21.85 23.06 -8.46
N ALA A 184 21.29 24.10 -9.09
CA ALA A 184 20.81 25.28 -8.37
C ALA A 184 19.97 24.81 -7.16
N PRO A 185 20.25 25.31 -5.94
CA PRO A 185 19.57 24.85 -4.75
C PRO A 185 18.06 24.91 -4.96
N HIS A 186 17.34 23.84 -4.60
CA HIS A 186 15.89 23.86 -4.68
C HIS A 186 15.35 25.10 -3.97
N PRO A 187 14.44 25.88 -4.58
CA PRO A 187 13.95 27.10 -3.97
C PRO A 187 13.30 26.76 -2.63
N LEU A 188 13.61 27.57 -1.61
CA LEU A 188 13.02 27.44 -0.28
C LEU A 188 11.50 27.55 -0.39
N CYS A 189 10.78 26.75 0.39
CA CYS A 189 9.32 26.76 0.42
C CYS A 189 8.75 28.01 1.09
N ASP A 190 9.58 28.72 1.86
CA ASP A 190 9.27 29.95 2.55
C ASP A 190 10.50 30.87 2.53
N GLU A 191 10.34 32.09 2.01
CA GLU A 191 11.46 33.04 1.84
C GLU A 191 12.07 33.47 3.17
N ARG A 192 11.32 33.44 4.28
CA ARG A 192 11.84 33.81 5.60
C ARG A 192 13.02 32.95 6.03
N LEU A 193 13.08 31.70 5.57
CA LEU A 193 14.17 30.76 5.86
C LEU A 193 15.54 31.25 5.35
N GLN A 194 15.58 32.20 4.41
CA GLN A 194 16.84 32.85 3.97
C GLN A 194 17.55 33.58 5.12
N HIS A 195 16.80 33.98 6.16
CA HIS A 195 17.33 34.69 7.33
C HIS A 195 17.62 33.76 8.52
N LEU A 196 17.52 32.45 8.35
CA LEU A 196 17.79 31.47 9.40
C LEU A 196 19.22 31.61 9.94
N ARG A 197 19.35 31.68 11.26
CA ARG A 197 20.62 31.53 12.00
C ARG A 197 20.53 30.32 12.90
N ILE A 198 20.98 29.17 12.40
CA ILE A 198 20.70 27.87 13.05
C ILE A 198 21.44 27.70 14.38
N HIS A 199 22.58 28.37 14.54
CA HIS A 199 23.40 28.34 15.77
C HIS A 199 22.66 28.84 17.03
N HIS A 200 21.56 29.60 16.88
CA HIS A 200 20.72 29.98 18.01
C HIS A 200 19.96 28.77 18.61
N TRP A 201 19.61 27.81 17.75
CA TRP A 201 18.75 26.68 18.09
C TRP A 201 19.54 25.42 18.41
N THR A 202 20.73 25.25 17.83
CA THR A 202 21.56 24.06 18.00
C THR A 202 23.05 24.40 18.07
N ALA A 203 23.80 23.61 18.84
CA ALA A 203 25.25 23.65 18.85
C ALA A 203 25.88 22.76 17.76
N VAL A 204 25.08 21.93 17.08
CA VAL A 204 25.54 21.10 15.96
C VAL A 204 25.99 22.00 14.82
N GLN A 205 27.18 21.72 14.28
CA GLN A 205 27.83 22.56 13.26
C GLN A 205 27.23 22.32 11.87
N ILE A 206 26.00 22.79 11.67
CA ILE A 206 25.29 22.76 10.39
C ILE A 206 25.33 24.18 9.80
N PRO A 207 25.76 24.36 8.54
CA PRO A 207 25.68 25.66 7.88
C PRO A 207 24.23 26.18 7.81
N ASP A 208 24.02 27.48 8.09
CA ASP A 208 22.70 28.13 8.07
C ASP A 208 21.90 27.81 6.80
N HIS A 209 22.54 27.90 5.63
CA HIS A 209 21.90 27.63 4.35
C HIS A 209 21.48 26.16 4.21
N LEU A 210 22.31 25.21 4.65
CA LEU A 210 21.98 23.78 4.59
C LEU A 210 20.80 23.45 5.51
N ALA A 211 20.82 23.98 6.74
CA ALA A 211 19.70 23.84 7.67
C ALA A 211 18.40 24.41 7.11
N ALA A 212 18.45 25.58 6.44
CA ALA A 212 17.29 26.17 5.79
C ALA A 212 16.71 25.27 4.68
N HIS A 213 17.56 24.65 3.85
CA HIS A 213 17.11 23.73 2.81
C HIS A 213 16.56 22.42 3.38
N MET A 214 17.17 21.86 4.42
CA MET A 214 16.67 20.67 5.12
C MET A 214 15.29 20.92 5.75
N ILE A 215 15.13 22.05 6.46
CA ILE A 215 13.84 22.44 7.05
C ILE A 215 12.80 22.68 5.95
N SER A 216 13.19 23.40 4.89
CA SER A 216 12.32 23.63 3.73
C SER A 216 11.89 22.32 3.07
N TRP A 217 12.77 21.33 2.99
CA TRP A 217 12.48 20.02 2.42
C TRP A 217 11.43 19.28 3.26
N TYR A 218 11.63 19.22 4.58
CA TYR A 218 10.66 18.61 5.48
C TYR A 218 9.29 19.29 5.39
N LEU A 219 9.25 20.63 5.46
CA LEU A 219 8.00 21.39 5.43
C LEU A 219 7.21 21.19 4.12
N ARG A 220 7.91 21.10 2.98
CA ARG A 220 7.27 20.89 1.67
C ARG A 220 6.78 19.46 1.48
N ASN A 221 7.53 18.47 1.96
CA ASN A 221 7.38 17.08 1.52
C ASN A 221 6.68 16.19 2.56
N ASP A 222 7.16 16.18 3.80
CA ASP A 222 6.69 15.22 4.82
C ASP A 222 5.70 15.87 5.80
N HIS A 223 5.86 17.17 6.09
CA HIS A 223 4.95 17.91 6.98
C HIS A 223 3.47 17.90 6.54
N PRO A 224 3.11 17.98 5.24
CA PRO A 224 1.71 17.95 4.80
C PRO A 224 0.95 16.65 5.14
N ILE A 225 1.66 15.58 5.51
CA ILE A 225 1.07 14.26 5.77
C ILE A 225 0.44 14.21 7.17
N PHE A 226 1.13 14.70 8.20
CA PHE A 226 0.64 14.70 9.58
C PHE A 226 0.52 16.08 10.22
N GLY A 227 1.38 17.03 9.86
CA GLY A 227 1.25 18.43 10.29
C GLY A 227 1.25 18.68 11.80
N PHE A 228 2.18 18.04 12.53
CA PHE A 228 2.28 18.05 14.01
C PHE A 228 2.38 19.44 14.69
N PHE A 229 2.59 20.49 13.90
CA PHE A 229 2.70 21.87 14.35
C PHE A 229 2.29 22.81 13.20
N CYS A 230 2.03 24.09 13.50
CA CYS A 230 1.71 25.06 12.46
C CYS A 230 3.00 25.55 11.77
N ALA A 231 3.23 25.17 10.51
CA ALA A 231 4.44 25.51 9.76
C ALA A 231 4.75 27.01 9.71
N ASP A 232 3.73 27.85 9.48
CA ASP A 232 3.91 29.31 9.40
C ASP A 232 4.36 29.91 10.74
N LEU A 233 3.75 29.48 11.85
CA LEU A 233 4.14 29.93 13.19
C LEU A 233 5.53 29.43 13.58
N PHE A 234 5.84 28.18 13.24
CA PHE A 234 7.18 27.61 13.43
C PHE A 234 8.24 28.42 12.68
N VAL A 235 8.07 28.68 11.37
CA VAL A 235 9.05 29.44 10.58
C VAL A 235 9.20 30.87 11.11
N ARG A 236 8.09 31.54 11.45
CA ARG A 236 8.14 32.89 12.05
C ARG A 236 9.00 32.92 13.31
N ASP A 237 8.72 32.02 14.24
CA ASP A 237 9.37 32.00 15.54
C ASP A 237 10.82 31.49 15.44
N LEU A 238 11.10 30.57 14.51
CA LEU A 238 12.44 30.07 14.16
C LEU A 238 13.38 31.21 13.73
N VAL A 239 12.92 32.09 12.83
CA VAL A 239 13.76 33.20 12.31
C VAL A 239 13.76 34.42 13.23
N SER A 240 12.74 34.56 14.08
CA SER A 240 12.60 35.67 15.04
C SER A 240 13.16 35.35 16.43
N TYR A 241 13.72 34.16 16.63
CA TYR A 241 14.29 33.69 17.90
C TYR A 241 13.27 33.71 19.06
N ARG A 242 12.03 33.30 18.78
CA ARG A 242 10.96 33.22 19.77
C ARG A 242 10.65 31.76 20.09
N GLU A 243 10.42 31.46 21.37
CA GLU A 243 10.22 30.08 21.82
C GLU A 243 8.73 29.70 22.00
N ARG A 244 7.78 30.48 21.47
CA ARG A 244 6.33 30.24 21.67
C ARG A 244 5.81 29.11 20.79
N TYR A 245 6.17 29.10 19.51
CA TYR A 245 5.78 28.06 18.54
C TYR A 245 6.98 27.36 17.88
N CYS A 246 8.19 27.66 18.36
CA CYS A 246 9.43 27.00 18.00
C CYS A 246 10.19 26.64 19.28
N SER A 247 10.91 25.53 19.31
CA SER A 247 11.73 25.15 20.47
C SER A 247 12.98 24.42 20.02
N LYS A 248 14.02 24.37 20.86
CA LYS A 248 15.24 23.62 20.56
C LYS A 248 14.93 22.16 20.24
N LEU A 249 14.08 21.51 21.04
CA LEU A 249 13.65 20.14 20.77
C LEU A 249 13.00 20.01 19.38
N LEU A 250 12.04 20.89 19.05
CA LEU A 250 11.33 20.83 17.78
C LEU A 250 12.29 21.01 16.59
N VAL A 251 13.22 21.96 16.67
CA VAL A 251 14.23 22.19 15.62
C VAL A 251 15.12 20.96 15.42
N HIS A 252 15.60 20.33 16.51
CA HIS A 252 16.46 19.15 16.40
C HIS A 252 15.72 17.97 15.77
N VAL A 253 14.47 17.72 16.19
CA VAL A 253 13.68 16.60 15.66
C VAL A 253 13.31 16.84 14.18
N VAL A 254 13.00 18.07 13.78
CA VAL A 254 12.77 18.42 12.37
C VAL A 254 14.03 18.20 11.54
N LEU A 255 15.20 18.66 12.01
CA LEU A 255 16.47 18.44 11.31
C LEU A 255 16.85 16.96 11.25
N LEU A 256 16.64 16.22 12.34
CA LEU A 256 16.89 14.79 12.42
C LEU A 256 16.08 14.02 11.38
N TRP A 257 14.79 14.33 11.26
CA TRP A 257 13.94 13.76 10.23
C TRP A 257 14.39 14.17 8.82
N ALA A 258 14.68 15.46 8.63
CA ALA A 258 15.08 16.00 7.35
C ALA A 258 16.40 15.40 6.84
N CYS A 259 17.34 15.04 7.72
CA CYS A 259 18.56 14.31 7.33
C CYS A 259 18.22 13.05 6.53
N SER A 260 17.31 12.22 7.02
CA SER A 260 16.95 10.95 6.36
C SER A 260 16.28 11.19 5.00
N SER A 261 15.35 12.14 4.90
CA SER A 261 14.61 12.37 3.64
C SER A 261 15.36 13.24 2.63
N TYR A 262 16.28 14.12 3.07
CA TYR A 262 17.09 14.98 2.20
C TYR A 262 18.36 14.31 1.65
N ALA A 263 18.72 13.13 2.16
CA ALA A 263 19.93 12.41 1.76
C ALA A 263 19.97 11.97 0.28
N THR A 264 18.84 12.02 -0.44
CA THR A 264 18.80 11.85 -1.91
C THR A 264 19.41 13.03 -2.66
N ILE A 265 19.38 14.21 -2.04
CA ILE A 265 19.93 15.45 -2.61
C ILE A 265 21.37 15.63 -2.14
N ASP A 266 21.62 15.44 -0.85
CA ASP A 266 22.95 15.56 -0.25
C ASP A 266 23.15 14.46 0.80
N PRO A 267 23.86 13.36 0.48
CA PRO A 267 24.07 12.26 1.41
C PRO A 267 24.96 12.63 2.60
N THR A 268 25.72 13.74 2.54
CA THR A 268 26.62 14.15 3.63
C THR A 268 25.87 14.52 4.91
N VAL A 269 24.58 14.90 4.78
CA VAL A 269 23.71 15.24 5.91
C VAL A 269 23.49 14.06 6.87
N LEU A 270 23.69 12.82 6.41
CA LEU A 270 23.57 11.62 7.24
C LEU A 270 24.57 11.61 8.42
N SER A 271 25.71 12.28 8.27
CA SER A 271 26.69 12.42 9.34
C SER A 271 26.18 13.19 10.58
N TYR A 272 25.13 14.01 10.42
CA TYR A 272 24.55 14.77 11.52
C TYR A 272 23.57 13.96 12.37
N ILE A 273 23.06 12.83 11.86
CA ILE A 273 22.03 12.03 12.52
C ILE A 273 22.42 11.61 13.95
N PRO A 274 23.61 11.04 14.23
CA PRO A 274 23.93 10.58 15.57
C PRO A 274 23.91 11.71 16.62
N VAL A 275 24.46 12.87 16.27
CA VAL A 275 24.53 14.03 17.16
C VAL A 275 23.15 14.68 17.35
N LEU A 276 22.35 14.75 16.28
CA LEU A 276 20.97 15.26 16.36
C LEU A 276 20.05 14.32 17.15
N ASP A 277 20.20 13.00 17.05
CA ASP A 277 19.44 12.03 17.86
C ASP A 277 19.80 12.17 19.35
N GLU A 278 21.09 12.19 19.69
CA GLU A 278 21.54 12.39 21.07
C GLU A 278 21.00 13.70 21.66
N ALA A 279 21.12 14.80 20.92
CA ALA A 279 20.58 16.09 21.34
C ALA A 279 19.05 16.08 21.48
N SER A 280 18.33 15.41 20.56
CA SER A 280 16.86 15.28 20.64
C SER A 280 16.43 14.50 21.87
N ARG A 281 17.12 13.38 22.20
CA ARG A 281 16.89 12.61 23.43
C ARG A 281 17.16 13.45 24.68
N TYR A 282 18.24 14.22 24.69
CA TYR A 282 18.56 15.15 25.78
C TYR A 282 17.46 16.19 25.99
N PHE A 283 17.07 16.93 24.94
CA PHE A 283 16.04 17.96 25.05
C PHE A 283 14.68 17.38 25.42
N TRP A 284 14.34 16.17 24.95
CA TRP A 284 13.11 15.49 25.34
C TRP A 284 13.08 15.26 26.85
N GLN A 285 14.15 14.72 27.43
CA GLN A 285 14.24 14.50 28.89
C GLN A 285 14.08 15.78 29.70
N GLN A 286 14.59 16.91 29.20
CA GLN A 286 14.47 18.21 29.89
C GLN A 286 13.07 18.83 29.79
N THR A 287 12.35 18.57 28.69
CA THR A 287 11.12 19.30 28.36
C THR A 287 9.85 18.48 28.55
N SER A 288 9.90 17.15 28.55
CA SER A 288 8.74 16.26 28.63
C SER A 288 7.92 16.39 29.93
N GLY A 289 8.49 17.01 30.96
CA GLY A 289 7.78 17.36 32.20
C GLY A 289 6.86 18.58 32.07
N THR A 290 7.02 19.40 31.03
CA THR A 290 6.28 20.65 30.82
C THR A 290 5.15 20.50 29.81
N ALA A 291 3.98 21.08 30.11
CA ALA A 291 2.86 21.09 29.19
C ALA A 291 3.02 22.22 28.17
N SER A 292 3.60 21.91 27.00
CA SER A 292 3.84 22.87 25.91
C SER A 292 3.48 22.25 24.56
N ILE A 293 2.90 23.08 23.69
CA ILE A 293 2.53 22.71 22.32
C ILE A 293 3.73 22.27 21.49
N THR A 294 4.88 22.94 21.65
CA THR A 294 6.11 22.61 20.93
C THR A 294 6.69 21.28 21.41
N THR A 295 6.58 20.98 22.71
CA THR A 295 7.08 19.73 23.28
C THR A 295 6.25 18.55 22.79
N ALA A 296 4.92 18.66 22.83
CA ALA A 296 4.03 17.62 22.33
C ALA A 296 4.18 17.41 20.82
N GLY A 297 4.21 18.50 20.02
CA GLY A 297 4.40 18.41 18.57
C GLY A 297 5.75 17.80 18.19
N ALA A 298 6.82 18.18 18.89
CA ALA A 298 8.14 17.59 18.67
C ALA A 298 8.18 16.11 19.10
N GLY A 299 7.56 15.76 20.23
CA GLY A 299 7.47 14.38 20.69
C GLY A 299 6.70 13.48 19.72
N LEU A 300 5.61 13.95 19.13
CA LEU A 300 4.89 13.22 18.08
C LEU A 300 5.80 12.93 16.87
N LEU A 301 6.49 13.94 16.33
CA LEU A 301 7.44 13.74 15.23
C LEU A 301 8.59 12.80 15.64
N PHE A 302 9.10 12.97 16.86
CA PHE A 302 10.22 12.16 17.36
C PHE A 302 9.83 10.70 17.53
N SER A 303 8.59 10.42 17.96
CA SER A 303 8.07 9.06 18.05
C SER A 303 8.04 8.34 16.69
N VAL A 304 7.88 9.09 15.59
CA VAL A 304 7.97 8.53 14.22
C VAL A 304 9.40 8.08 13.93
N TYR A 305 10.38 8.95 14.20
CA TYR A 305 11.80 8.65 14.00
C TYR A 305 12.25 7.46 14.87
N LEU A 306 11.78 7.39 16.11
CA LEU A 306 12.14 6.37 17.09
C LEU A 306 11.53 4.98 16.83
N THR A 307 10.86 4.73 15.71
CA THR A 307 10.22 3.44 15.40
C THR A 307 11.12 2.20 15.59
N GLY A 308 12.45 2.35 15.44
CA GLY A 308 13.43 1.28 15.69
C GLY A 308 13.81 1.06 17.16
N ASP A 309 13.34 1.91 18.06
CA ASP A 309 13.48 1.86 19.51
C ASP A 309 12.05 1.85 20.09
N HIS A 310 11.28 0.80 19.74
CA HIS A 310 9.85 0.73 20.02
C HIS A 310 9.45 1.05 21.47
N PRO A 311 10.13 0.53 22.52
CA PRO A 311 9.81 0.88 23.90
C PRO A 311 9.88 2.38 24.18
N PHE A 312 10.90 3.05 23.65
CA PHE A 312 11.05 4.50 23.82
C PHE A 312 10.08 5.27 22.93
N ALA A 313 9.86 4.84 21.69
CA ALA A 313 8.90 5.45 20.77
C ALA A 313 7.49 5.52 21.38
N ILE A 314 7.01 4.42 21.97
CA ILE A 314 5.69 4.37 22.63
C ILE A 314 5.66 5.24 23.89
N GLN A 315 6.76 5.31 24.66
CA GLN A 315 6.84 6.21 25.81
C GLN A 315 6.72 7.68 25.37
N VAL A 316 7.45 8.08 24.34
CA VAL A 316 7.41 9.44 23.77
C VAL A 316 6.02 9.75 23.21
N LEU A 317 5.43 8.83 22.44
CA LEU A 317 4.09 8.97 21.87
C LEU A 317 3.05 9.18 22.97
N ARG A 318 3.00 8.29 23.96
CA ARG A 318 2.03 8.37 25.07
C ARG A 318 2.16 9.67 25.83
N ARG A 319 3.39 10.06 26.17
CA ARG A 319 3.64 11.30 26.89
C ARG A 319 3.24 12.53 26.09
N SER A 320 3.45 12.50 24.76
CA SER A 320 3.02 13.59 23.88
C SER A 320 1.50 13.71 23.83
N CYS A 321 0.79 12.58 23.81
CA CYS A 321 -0.67 12.56 23.94
C CYS A 321 -1.14 13.07 25.30
N GLU A 322 -0.51 12.66 26.41
CA GLU A 322 -0.83 13.18 27.75
C GLU A 322 -0.64 14.70 27.87
N ILE A 323 0.41 15.25 27.25
CA ILE A 323 0.61 16.71 27.21
C ILE A 323 -0.51 17.36 26.41
N ALA A 324 -0.87 16.82 25.25
CA ALA A 324 -1.94 17.35 24.42
C ALA A 324 -3.33 17.24 25.07
N ASP A 325 -3.61 16.15 25.80
CA ASP A 325 -4.79 16.00 26.66
C ASP A 325 -4.80 17.05 27.77
N GLY A 326 -3.66 17.27 28.44
CA GLY A 326 -3.50 18.29 29.47
C GLY A 326 -3.66 19.74 28.98
N LEU A 327 -3.47 19.97 27.67
CA LEU A 327 -3.77 21.24 26.99
C LEU A 327 -5.25 21.36 26.59
N GLY A 328 -6.08 20.36 26.88
CA GLY A 328 -7.52 20.37 26.56
C GLY A 328 -7.84 20.15 25.08
N LEU A 329 -6.93 19.54 24.31
CA LEU A 329 -7.10 19.35 22.86
C LEU A 329 -8.05 18.21 22.48
N TYR A 330 -8.33 17.32 23.43
CA TYR A 330 -9.20 16.15 23.24
C TYR A 330 -10.22 16.07 24.37
N GLY A 331 -11.47 15.72 24.05
CA GLY A 331 -12.56 15.64 25.04
C GLY A 331 -13.95 15.89 24.46
N PRO A 332 -15.02 15.74 25.27
CA PRO A 332 -16.39 15.99 24.82
C PRO A 332 -16.60 17.48 24.48
N PRO A 333 -17.34 17.80 23.40
CA PRO A 333 -17.43 19.15 22.83
C PRO A 333 -17.92 20.23 23.81
N SER A 334 -18.67 19.85 24.85
CA SER A 334 -19.17 20.74 25.91
C SER A 334 -18.07 21.38 26.77
N SER A 335 -16.84 20.85 26.75
CA SER A 335 -15.70 21.39 27.49
C SER A 335 -14.86 22.42 26.71
N VAL A 336 -14.98 22.46 25.38
CA VAL A 336 -14.19 23.34 24.49
C VAL A 336 -15.01 24.54 24.00
N SER A 337 -16.35 24.44 24.02
CA SER A 337 -17.29 25.43 23.48
C SER A 337 -17.38 26.76 24.25
N HIS A 338 -16.84 26.85 25.47
CA HIS A 338 -16.91 28.09 26.27
C HIS A 338 -15.70 29.02 26.11
N GLY A 339 -14.63 28.63 25.39
CA GLY A 339 -13.37 29.39 25.33
C GLY A 339 -12.89 29.85 23.94
N LEU A 340 -13.49 29.38 22.84
CA LEU A 340 -13.00 29.71 21.47
C LEU A 340 -13.08 31.21 21.13
N SER A 341 -13.94 31.98 21.80
CA SER A 341 -14.05 33.43 21.61
C SER A 341 -12.95 34.24 22.31
N GLU A 342 -12.17 33.64 23.21
CA GLU A 342 -11.11 34.31 23.99
C GLU A 342 -9.68 33.83 23.66
N ILE A 343 -9.53 32.80 22.82
CA ILE A 343 -8.22 32.25 22.43
C ILE A 343 -7.59 33.12 21.33
N GLU A 344 -6.31 33.49 21.51
CA GLU A 344 -5.53 34.17 20.48
C GLU A 344 -5.46 33.31 19.20
N LEU A 345 -5.67 33.91 18.03
CA LEU A 345 -5.74 33.19 16.75
C LEU A 345 -4.54 32.27 16.51
N ASP A 346 -3.33 32.69 16.88
CA ASP A 346 -2.13 31.88 16.71
C ASP A 346 -2.11 30.65 17.64
N ASP A 347 -2.62 30.77 18.86
CA ASP A 347 -2.77 29.63 19.78
C ASP A 347 -3.81 28.64 19.27
N LEU A 348 -4.90 29.12 18.68
CA LEU A 348 -5.88 28.26 18.00
C LEU A 348 -5.25 27.52 16.82
N ARG A 349 -4.47 28.23 15.99
CA ARG A 349 -3.75 27.64 14.84
C ARG A 349 -2.72 26.60 15.28
N ALA A 350 -1.97 26.86 16.35
CA ALA A 350 -1.06 25.87 16.88
C ALA A 350 -1.82 24.65 17.42
N SER A 351 -2.89 24.88 18.20
CA SER A 351 -3.69 23.84 18.84
C SER A 351 -4.37 22.91 17.85
N LEU A 352 -4.95 23.44 16.77
CA LEU A 352 -5.59 22.61 15.74
C LEU A 352 -4.58 21.68 15.04
N HIS A 353 -3.35 22.14 14.82
CA HIS A 353 -2.31 21.33 14.20
C HIS A 353 -1.84 20.21 15.13
N LEU A 354 -1.61 20.53 16.40
CA LEU A 354 -1.22 19.52 17.38
C LEU A 354 -2.32 18.47 17.58
N ALA A 355 -3.58 18.92 17.72
CA ALA A 355 -4.72 18.03 17.95
C ALA A 355 -4.95 17.08 16.76
N TRP A 356 -5.04 17.63 15.54
CA TRP A 356 -5.27 16.82 14.35
C TRP A 356 -4.05 15.99 13.95
N GLY A 357 -2.83 16.53 14.08
CA GLY A 357 -1.61 15.79 13.81
C GLY A 357 -1.41 14.61 14.77
N GLY A 358 -1.70 14.82 16.06
CA GLY A 358 -1.72 13.74 17.06
C GLY A 358 -2.78 12.68 16.75
N PHE A 359 -4.03 13.09 16.48
CA PHE A 359 -5.10 12.18 16.09
C PHE A 359 -4.75 11.34 14.85
N ASN A 360 -4.22 11.97 13.80
CA ASN A 360 -3.83 11.32 12.55
C ASN A 360 -2.72 10.29 12.79
N TRP A 361 -1.70 10.66 13.56
CA TRP A 361 -0.55 9.79 13.83
C TRP A 361 -0.91 8.62 14.75
N VAL A 362 -1.66 8.85 15.81
CA VAL A 362 -2.15 7.79 16.70
C VAL A 362 -3.04 6.82 15.93
N THR A 363 -3.93 7.33 15.08
CA THR A 363 -4.75 6.50 14.19
C THR A 363 -3.88 5.68 13.23
N TYR A 364 -2.92 6.28 12.53
CA TYR A 364 -1.99 5.57 11.65
C TYR A 364 -1.25 4.42 12.37
N ASN A 365 -0.74 4.66 13.59
CA ASN A 365 -0.03 3.64 14.37
C ASN A 365 -0.91 2.47 14.77
N SER A 366 -2.21 2.68 14.99
CA SER A 366 -3.12 1.59 15.34
C SER A 366 -3.15 0.48 14.28
N PHE A 367 -3.03 0.84 12.99
CA PHE A 367 -2.94 -0.11 11.87
C PHE A 367 -1.59 -0.85 11.81
N LYS A 368 -0.53 -0.33 12.44
CA LYS A 368 0.78 -0.99 12.47
C LYS A 368 0.96 -1.87 13.69
N TYR A 369 0.40 -1.49 14.83
CA TYR A 369 0.60 -2.21 16.09
C TYR A 369 -0.59 -3.07 16.53
N HIS A 370 -1.80 -2.82 16.03
CA HIS A 370 -3.03 -3.52 16.40
C HIS A 370 -3.33 -3.55 17.92
N HIS A 371 -2.82 -2.61 18.74
CA HIS A 371 -3.03 -2.60 20.20
C HIS A 371 -3.01 -1.19 20.85
N ASP A 372 -3.51 -1.13 22.09
CA ASP A 372 -3.34 -0.18 23.22
C ASP A 372 -3.08 1.32 23.02
N HIS A 373 -3.24 1.89 21.84
CA HIS A 373 -3.17 3.34 21.63
C HIS A 373 -4.15 3.77 20.54
N VAL A 374 -5.39 3.28 20.59
CA VAL A 374 -6.43 3.73 19.67
C VAL A 374 -7.02 5.03 20.18
N MET A 375 -7.04 6.05 19.33
CA MET A 375 -7.63 7.34 19.66
C MET A 375 -9.16 7.21 19.75
N LYS A 376 -9.72 7.32 20.95
CA LYS A 376 -11.17 7.18 21.21
C LYS A 376 -11.95 8.48 21.05
N HIS A 377 -11.25 9.62 21.14
CA HIS A 377 -11.86 10.93 21.07
C HIS A 377 -11.33 11.68 19.85
N VAL A 378 -12.24 12.08 18.99
CA VAL A 378 -11.95 12.93 17.83
C VAL A 378 -11.67 14.36 18.33
N PRO A 379 -10.69 15.09 17.74
CA PRO A 379 -10.50 16.50 18.02
C PRO A 379 -11.79 17.31 17.83
N SER A 380 -12.11 18.17 18.80
CA SER A 380 -13.26 19.08 18.72
C SER A 380 -12.96 20.36 17.93
N LEU A 381 -11.67 20.64 17.70
CA LEU A 381 -11.20 21.80 16.94
C LEU A 381 -11.46 21.65 15.44
N PRO A 382 -11.64 22.75 14.69
CA PRO A 382 -11.71 22.72 13.23
C PRO A 382 -10.48 22.05 12.60
N MET A 383 -10.67 21.35 11.49
CA MET A 383 -9.55 20.74 10.76
C MET A 383 -8.63 21.83 10.18
N PRO A 384 -7.30 21.62 10.21
CA PRO A 384 -6.36 22.43 9.43
C PRO A 384 -6.74 22.42 7.95
N GLY A 385 -6.81 23.59 7.32
CA GLY A 385 -7.17 23.73 5.90
C GLY A 385 -8.67 23.70 5.61
N SER A 386 -9.52 23.76 6.63
CA SER A 386 -10.97 23.90 6.46
C SER A 386 -11.35 25.32 5.98
N ASP A 387 -12.35 25.41 5.11
CA ASP A 387 -12.84 26.68 4.53
C ASP A 387 -13.68 27.51 5.53
N GLY A 388 -13.70 27.11 6.81
CA GLY A 388 -14.46 27.77 7.88
C GLY A 388 -13.77 29.04 8.40
N ILE A 389 -14.59 29.91 8.99
CA ILE A 389 -14.10 31.08 9.74
C ILE A 389 -13.45 30.56 11.03
N LEU A 390 -12.16 30.83 11.22
CA LEU A 390 -11.44 30.51 12.46
C LEU A 390 -11.73 31.51 13.58
N GLY A 391 -12.03 32.75 13.22
CA GLY A 391 -12.28 33.82 14.18
C GLY A 391 -12.45 35.15 13.47
N TYR A 392 -12.41 36.23 14.25
CA TYR A 392 -12.45 37.59 13.73
C TYR A 392 -11.18 38.33 14.16
N ASP A 393 -10.61 39.13 13.28
CA ASP A 393 -9.49 40.00 13.63
C ASP A 393 -9.94 41.16 14.54
N THR A 394 -8.99 41.96 15.01
CA THR A 394 -9.28 43.13 15.86
C THR A 394 -10.12 44.20 15.16
N ALA A 395 -10.27 44.13 13.84
CA ALA A 395 -11.12 45.00 13.03
C ALA A 395 -12.51 44.37 12.73
N GLY A 396 -12.78 43.16 13.23
CA GLY A 396 -14.05 42.44 13.04
C GLY A 396 -14.18 41.71 11.70
N ASN A 397 -13.09 41.55 10.93
CA ASN A 397 -13.12 40.78 9.69
C ASN A 397 -13.00 39.29 9.96
N ALA A 398 -13.77 38.47 9.25
CA ALA A 398 -13.65 37.02 9.32
C ALA A 398 -12.26 36.56 8.86
N VAL A 399 -11.57 35.83 9.73
CA VAL A 399 -10.27 35.22 9.44
C VAL A 399 -10.47 33.77 9.07
N TYR A 400 -10.05 33.41 7.86
CA TYR A 400 -10.03 32.04 7.36
C TYR A 400 -8.66 31.44 7.58
N TYR A 401 -8.61 30.14 7.89
CA TYR A 401 -7.34 29.43 7.88
C TYR A 401 -6.86 29.27 6.44
N ARG A 402 -5.63 29.70 6.14
CA ARG A 402 -4.92 29.35 4.91
C ARG A 402 -3.65 28.59 5.24
N SER A 403 -3.57 27.34 4.79
CA SER A 403 -2.30 26.60 4.76
C SER A 403 -1.30 27.30 3.84
N PRO A 404 0.02 27.19 4.11
CA PRO A 404 1.04 27.54 3.14
C PRO A 404 0.79 26.85 1.79
N GLU A 405 0.99 27.57 0.69
CA GLU A 405 0.65 27.11 -0.66
C GLU A 405 1.32 25.78 -1.03
N TYR A 406 2.58 25.60 -0.61
CA TYR A 406 3.35 24.37 -0.86
C TYR A 406 2.76 23.11 -0.20
N MET A 407 1.92 23.25 0.83
CA MET A 407 1.24 22.11 1.47
C MET A 407 -0.04 21.70 0.74
N GLY A 408 -0.54 22.57 -0.15
CA GLY A 408 -1.86 22.44 -0.74
C GLY A 408 -2.95 22.22 0.31
N ARG A 409 -3.86 21.28 0.05
CA ARG A 409 -4.92 20.86 0.98
C ARG A 409 -4.73 19.44 1.51
N THR A 410 -3.55 18.85 1.36
CA THR A 410 -3.34 17.43 1.69
C THR A 410 -3.64 17.11 3.15
N ILE A 411 -3.23 17.98 4.09
CA ILE A 411 -3.52 17.78 5.52
C ILE A 411 -5.02 17.75 5.79
N TYR A 412 -5.80 18.65 5.18
CA TYR A 412 -7.26 18.69 5.32
C TYR A 412 -7.89 17.38 4.84
N HIS A 413 -7.43 16.87 3.69
CA HIS A 413 -7.94 15.61 3.15
C HIS A 413 -7.52 14.39 3.98
N LEU A 414 -6.31 14.41 4.53
CA LEU A 414 -5.83 13.36 5.42
C LEU A 414 -6.58 13.36 6.76
N CYS A 415 -6.92 14.52 7.34
CA CYS A 415 -7.74 14.57 8.54
C CYS A 415 -9.11 13.88 8.34
N ASN A 416 -9.78 14.16 7.22
CA ASN A 416 -11.05 13.50 6.88
C ASN A 416 -10.88 12.00 6.64
N PHE A 417 -9.81 11.60 5.93
CA PHE A 417 -9.50 10.19 5.74
C PHE A 417 -9.26 9.47 7.07
N TRP A 418 -8.47 10.08 7.96
CA TRP A 418 -8.16 9.51 9.27
C TRP A 418 -9.38 9.44 10.19
N LEU A 419 -10.40 10.30 10.02
CA LEU A 419 -11.68 10.10 10.71
C LEU A 419 -12.34 8.77 10.32
N ILE A 420 -12.43 8.50 9.02
CA ILE A 420 -13.02 7.25 8.50
C ILE A 420 -12.18 6.05 8.96
N ALA A 421 -10.85 6.16 8.86
CA ALA A 421 -9.95 5.10 9.28
C ALA A 421 -9.98 4.87 10.81
N ASN A 422 -10.20 5.92 11.60
CA ASN A 422 -10.32 5.80 13.05
C ASN A 422 -11.56 5.01 13.46
N GLU A 423 -12.68 5.10 12.73
CA GLU A 423 -13.85 4.26 13.01
C GLU A 423 -13.50 2.76 12.93
N MET A 424 -12.73 2.38 11.89
CA MET A 424 -12.20 1.02 11.79
C MET A 424 -11.22 0.71 12.91
N ALA A 425 -10.26 1.59 13.19
CA ALA A 425 -9.28 1.37 14.25
C ALA A 425 -9.94 1.14 15.61
N VAL A 426 -10.99 1.91 15.92
CA VAL A 426 -11.78 1.75 17.14
C VAL A 426 -12.47 0.39 17.15
N HIS A 427 -13.15 0.05 16.06
CA HIS A 427 -13.92 -1.19 15.99
C HIS A 427 -13.03 -2.45 15.95
N TYR A 428 -11.88 -2.41 15.29
CA TYR A 428 -11.01 -3.57 15.06
C TYR A 428 -9.96 -3.73 16.18
N TYR A 429 -9.43 -2.63 16.74
CA TYR A 429 -8.24 -2.68 17.59
C TYR A 429 -8.46 -2.19 19.03
N SER A 430 -9.60 -1.58 19.40
CA SER A 430 -9.78 -1.03 20.76
C SER A 430 -10.10 -2.05 21.85
N ASP A 431 -10.60 -3.22 21.47
CA ASP A 431 -10.96 -4.28 22.42
C ASP A 431 -10.04 -5.48 22.18
N ALA A 432 -9.43 -5.98 23.25
CA ALA A 432 -8.49 -7.10 23.22
C ALA A 432 -9.17 -8.44 23.57
N SER A 433 -10.47 -8.45 23.85
CA SER A 433 -11.20 -9.67 24.20
C SER A 433 -11.66 -10.43 22.96
N GLY A 434 -11.24 -11.71 22.84
CA GLY A 434 -11.66 -12.60 21.74
C GLY A 434 -10.92 -12.40 20.41
N MET A 435 -11.16 -13.30 19.46
CA MET A 435 -10.53 -13.23 18.13
C MET A 435 -11.16 -12.10 17.31
N LEU A 436 -10.34 -11.37 16.52
CA LEU A 436 -10.82 -10.26 15.70
C LEU A 436 -11.99 -10.68 14.80
N ARG A 437 -11.85 -11.83 14.11
CA ARG A 437 -12.84 -12.36 13.16
C ARG A 437 -14.23 -12.57 13.77
N ASP A 438 -14.32 -12.80 15.09
CA ASP A 438 -15.57 -13.11 15.78
C ASP A 438 -16.33 -11.83 16.16
N ARG A 439 -15.69 -10.66 16.09
CA ARG A 439 -16.22 -9.36 16.55
C ARG A 439 -16.57 -8.39 15.43
N ILE A 440 -15.99 -8.59 14.26
CA ILE A 440 -16.16 -7.71 13.11
C ILE A 440 -17.16 -8.30 12.13
N SER A 441 -17.89 -7.45 11.42
CA SER A 441 -18.85 -7.87 10.39
C SER A 441 -18.46 -7.33 9.01
N LEU A 442 -18.81 -8.11 7.98
CA LEU A 442 -18.64 -7.66 6.60
C LEU A 442 -19.51 -6.43 6.30
N GLU A 443 -20.67 -6.31 6.95
CA GLU A 443 -21.56 -5.15 6.84
C GLU A 443 -20.87 -3.86 7.31
N PHE A 444 -20.17 -3.90 8.44
CA PHE A 444 -19.38 -2.76 8.92
C PHE A 444 -18.30 -2.39 7.89
N ALA A 445 -17.56 -3.37 7.39
CA ALA A 445 -16.53 -3.12 6.38
C ALA A 445 -17.11 -2.47 5.12
N GLU A 446 -18.28 -2.93 4.67
CA GLU A 446 -18.96 -2.35 3.51
C GLU A 446 -19.43 -0.92 3.75
N VAL A 447 -20.02 -0.61 4.92
CA VAL A 447 -20.44 0.74 5.29
C VAL A 447 -19.26 1.70 5.34
N THR A 448 -18.17 1.29 6.00
CA THR A 448 -16.95 2.09 6.10
C THR A 448 -16.30 2.32 4.74
N TYR A 449 -16.30 1.31 3.87
CA TYR A 449 -15.80 1.45 2.51
C TYR A 449 -16.66 2.41 1.67
N ARG A 450 -17.99 2.40 1.80
CA ARG A 450 -18.86 3.40 1.15
C ARG A 450 -18.54 4.83 1.58
N LYS A 451 -18.33 5.06 2.88
CA LYS A 451 -17.90 6.39 3.39
C LYS A 451 -16.60 6.85 2.73
N LEU A 452 -15.63 5.95 2.59
CA LEU A 452 -14.37 6.25 1.90
C LEU A 452 -14.62 6.61 0.43
N LEU A 453 -15.41 5.81 -0.30
CA LEU A 453 -15.70 6.07 -1.72
C LEU A 453 -16.40 7.42 -1.92
N ASP A 454 -17.43 7.71 -1.12
CA ASP A 454 -18.17 8.97 -1.18
C ASP A 454 -17.24 10.16 -0.91
N TRP A 455 -16.34 10.02 0.07
CA TRP A 455 -15.31 11.03 0.37
C TRP A 455 -14.32 11.23 -0.78
N MET A 456 -13.77 10.13 -1.33
CA MET A 456 -12.81 10.19 -2.43
C MET A 456 -13.41 10.79 -3.71
N ASP A 457 -14.70 10.57 -3.96
CA ASP A 457 -15.39 11.16 -5.12
C ASP A 457 -15.59 12.67 -4.98
N GLN A 458 -15.92 13.12 -3.76
CA GLN A 458 -16.05 14.54 -3.42
C GLN A 458 -14.68 15.25 -3.36
N ASN A 459 -13.58 14.52 -3.19
CA ASN A 459 -12.25 15.10 -3.12
C ASN A 459 -11.84 15.77 -4.46
N PRO A 460 -11.47 17.07 -4.47
CA PRO A 460 -11.07 17.77 -5.69
C PRO A 460 -9.63 17.47 -6.17
N TYR A 461 -8.84 16.66 -5.45
CA TYR A 461 -7.43 16.39 -5.79
C TYR A 461 -7.18 14.94 -6.23
N PRO A 462 -7.45 14.59 -7.49
CA PRO A 462 -7.04 13.30 -8.02
C PRO A 462 -5.50 13.22 -8.14
N ARG A 463 -4.93 12.04 -7.90
CA ARG A 463 -3.50 11.77 -8.16
C ARG A 463 -3.12 12.09 -9.62
N PRO A 464 -2.16 12.97 -9.88
CA PRO A 464 -1.64 13.19 -11.24
C PRO A 464 -0.80 11.98 -11.69
N LYS A 465 -1.13 11.41 -12.85
CA LYS A 465 -0.42 10.24 -13.40
C LYS A 465 0.92 10.56 -14.04
N ASP A 466 1.13 11.80 -14.40
CA ASP A 466 2.38 12.32 -14.97
C ASP A 466 3.42 12.66 -13.90
N GLY A 467 3.07 12.58 -12.61
CA GLY A 467 3.95 12.97 -11.52
C GLY A 467 4.04 14.48 -11.30
N SER A 468 3.22 15.29 -11.98
CA SER A 468 3.25 16.77 -11.86
C SER A 468 2.81 17.30 -10.49
N GLY A 469 2.04 16.52 -9.73
CA GLY A 469 1.61 16.88 -8.38
C GLY A 469 2.65 16.56 -7.32
N PRO A 470 2.53 17.13 -6.10
CA PRO A 470 3.44 16.83 -5.02
C PRO A 470 3.31 15.37 -4.55
N HIS A 471 4.44 14.76 -4.18
CA HIS A 471 4.49 13.34 -3.83
C HIS A 471 3.59 12.95 -2.65
N HIS A 472 3.33 13.87 -1.70
CA HIS A 472 2.41 13.64 -0.58
C HIS A 472 0.96 13.38 -1.01
N VAL A 473 0.54 13.83 -2.21
CA VAL A 473 -0.75 13.44 -2.80
C VAL A 473 -0.73 11.97 -3.21
N THR A 474 0.39 11.48 -3.76
CA THR A 474 0.52 10.05 -4.10
C THR A 474 0.55 9.19 -2.84
N ILE A 475 1.25 9.65 -1.79
CA ILE A 475 1.27 8.98 -0.48
C ILE A 475 -0.14 8.85 0.10
N TYR A 476 -0.96 9.90 0.02
CA TYR A 476 -2.37 9.84 0.44
C TYR A 476 -3.14 8.72 -0.27
N HIS A 477 -2.98 8.56 -1.59
CA HIS A 477 -3.62 7.47 -2.34
C HIS A 477 -3.08 6.09 -1.96
N ILE A 478 -1.77 5.98 -1.69
CA ILE A 478 -1.18 4.75 -1.15
C ILE A 478 -1.84 4.39 0.18
N LEU A 479 -1.93 5.33 1.12
CA LEU A 479 -2.56 5.13 2.42
C LEU A 479 -4.03 4.71 2.29
N ALA A 480 -4.78 5.34 1.38
CA ALA A 480 -6.19 5.02 1.16
C ALA A 480 -6.39 3.60 0.61
N HIS A 481 -5.58 3.14 -0.35
CA HIS A 481 -5.67 1.76 -0.84
C HIS A 481 -5.14 0.74 0.18
N SER A 482 -4.09 1.07 0.94
CA SER A 482 -3.63 0.24 2.07
C SER A 482 -4.73 0.04 3.10
N PHE A 483 -5.45 1.10 3.47
CA PHE A 483 -6.60 1.03 4.34
C PHE A 483 -7.71 0.10 3.80
N VAL A 484 -8.00 0.14 2.50
CA VAL A 484 -8.98 -0.78 1.90
C VAL A 484 -8.52 -2.24 2.03
N LEU A 485 -7.22 -2.50 1.89
CA LEU A 485 -6.69 -3.85 2.12
C LEU A 485 -6.90 -4.28 3.57
N ASP A 486 -6.55 -3.44 4.55
CA ASP A 486 -6.72 -3.75 5.98
C ASP A 486 -8.19 -3.96 6.35
N LEU A 487 -9.10 -3.15 5.79
CA LEU A 487 -10.54 -3.22 6.02
C LEU A 487 -11.15 -4.55 5.55
N PHE A 488 -10.73 -5.06 4.39
CA PHE A 488 -11.27 -6.29 3.82
C PHE A 488 -10.46 -7.55 4.10
N HIS A 489 -9.20 -7.41 4.56
CA HIS A 489 -8.30 -8.53 4.83
C HIS A 489 -8.94 -9.66 5.67
N PRO A 490 -9.68 -9.39 6.77
CA PRO A 490 -10.27 -10.46 7.57
C PRO A 490 -11.31 -11.32 6.83
N PHE A 491 -11.86 -10.84 5.71
CA PHE A 491 -12.95 -11.47 4.98
C PHE A 491 -12.51 -12.11 3.66
N ILE A 492 -11.23 -12.02 3.28
CA ILE A 492 -10.76 -12.52 1.97
C ILE A 492 -10.79 -14.05 1.87
N HIS A 493 -10.82 -14.77 2.99
CA HIS A 493 -10.85 -16.23 3.06
C HIS A 493 -12.24 -16.82 3.38
N SER A 494 -13.22 -15.98 3.75
CA SER A 494 -14.59 -16.42 4.06
C SER A 494 -15.36 -16.85 2.82
N GLU A 495 -16.44 -17.64 3.01
CA GLU A 495 -17.38 -17.96 1.92
C GLU A 495 -17.82 -16.68 1.19
N SER A 496 -18.03 -16.77 -0.13
CA SER A 496 -18.28 -15.62 -1.01
C SER A 496 -19.60 -14.90 -0.69
N GLN A 497 -19.60 -14.10 0.37
CA GLN A 497 -20.67 -13.19 0.73
C GLN A 497 -20.65 -12.02 -0.25
N ARG A 498 -21.82 -11.77 -0.85
CA ARG A 498 -22.00 -10.71 -1.83
C ARG A 498 -22.20 -9.37 -1.10
N LEU A 499 -21.41 -8.39 -1.49
CA LEU A 499 -21.55 -7.00 -1.06
C LEU A 499 -22.61 -6.29 -1.90
N THR A 500 -23.35 -5.39 -1.28
CA THR A 500 -24.43 -4.61 -1.92
C THR A 500 -23.91 -3.40 -2.70
N ILE A 501 -22.63 -3.06 -2.55
CA ILE A 501 -22.00 -1.86 -3.11
C ILE A 501 -21.95 -1.83 -4.66
N SER A 502 -22.04 -2.99 -5.29
CA SER A 502 -21.98 -3.13 -6.74
C SER A 502 -23.16 -3.94 -7.27
N THR A 503 -23.61 -3.53 -8.45
CA THR A 503 -24.67 -4.23 -9.18
C THR A 503 -24.20 -5.56 -9.78
N SER A 504 -22.87 -5.77 -9.85
CA SER A 504 -22.27 -7.00 -10.35
C SER A 504 -22.56 -8.20 -9.46
N HIS A 505 -22.68 -9.39 -10.07
CA HIS A 505 -22.86 -10.65 -9.35
C HIS A 505 -21.59 -11.13 -8.62
N HIS A 506 -20.45 -10.44 -8.79
CA HIS A 506 -19.12 -10.82 -8.28
C HIS A 506 -18.53 -9.85 -7.25
N SER A 507 -19.34 -8.94 -6.70
CA SER A 507 -18.90 -7.99 -5.67
C SER A 507 -18.66 -8.71 -4.34
N THR A 508 -17.43 -9.15 -4.09
CA THR A 508 -16.99 -9.80 -2.84
C THR A 508 -15.85 -9.01 -2.20
N ALA A 509 -15.60 -9.23 -0.90
CA ALA A 509 -14.47 -8.63 -0.19
C ALA A 509 -13.12 -8.88 -0.91
N ARG A 510 -12.93 -10.11 -1.41
CA ARG A 510 -11.73 -10.52 -2.13
C ARG A 510 -11.52 -9.73 -3.43
N GLU A 511 -12.59 -9.43 -4.17
CA GLU A 511 -12.47 -8.69 -5.43
C GLU A 511 -12.21 -7.19 -5.18
N ILE A 512 -12.74 -6.60 -4.11
CA ILE A 512 -12.38 -5.24 -3.68
C ILE A 512 -10.92 -5.18 -3.23
N TYR A 513 -10.49 -6.15 -2.42
CA TYR A 513 -9.11 -6.30 -1.98
C TYR A 513 -8.17 -6.35 -3.19
N LYS A 514 -8.43 -7.21 -4.17
CA LYS A 514 -7.63 -7.32 -5.40
C LYS A 514 -7.61 -6.02 -6.21
N ALA A 515 -8.75 -5.34 -6.35
CA ALA A 515 -8.80 -4.07 -7.09
C ALA A 515 -7.91 -3.00 -6.44
N SER A 516 -7.93 -2.86 -5.11
CA SER A 516 -7.04 -1.94 -4.39
C SER A 516 -5.57 -2.39 -4.42
N LEU A 517 -5.31 -3.68 -4.35
CA LEU A 517 -3.95 -4.23 -4.47
C LEU A 517 -3.36 -3.92 -5.85
N HIS A 518 -4.16 -3.99 -6.91
CA HIS A 518 -3.74 -3.63 -8.26
C HIS A 518 -3.33 -2.15 -8.36
N GLN A 519 -4.05 -1.25 -7.70
CA GLN A 519 -3.67 0.17 -7.61
C GLN A 519 -2.36 0.36 -6.83
N LEU A 520 -2.14 -0.38 -5.73
CA LEU A 520 -0.88 -0.34 -4.98
C LEU A 520 0.30 -0.88 -5.80
N ARG A 521 0.11 -1.94 -6.58
CA ARG A 521 1.15 -2.48 -7.49
C ARG A 521 1.56 -1.46 -8.56
N ASP A 522 0.59 -0.77 -9.17
CA ASP A 522 0.84 0.33 -10.11
C ASP A 522 1.65 1.45 -9.42
N MET A 523 1.19 1.92 -8.26
CA MET A 523 1.87 2.98 -7.51
C MET A 523 3.27 2.57 -7.02
N MET A 524 3.49 1.31 -6.65
CA MET A 524 4.82 0.79 -6.27
C MET A 524 5.83 0.89 -7.41
N LEU A 525 5.39 0.75 -8.66
CA LEU A 525 6.24 0.91 -9.85
C LEU A 525 6.35 2.37 -10.29
N THR A 526 5.25 3.12 -10.28
CA THR A 526 5.24 4.48 -10.83
C THR A 526 5.79 5.53 -9.86
N TYR A 527 5.64 5.37 -8.55
CA TYR A 527 6.10 6.34 -7.55
C TYR A 527 7.59 6.72 -7.70
N PRO A 528 8.55 5.78 -7.74
CA PRO A 528 9.97 6.14 -7.90
C PRO A 528 10.28 6.79 -9.26
N ILE A 529 9.47 6.52 -10.28
CA ILE A 529 9.61 7.11 -11.62
C ILE A 529 9.05 8.55 -11.65
N GLN A 530 7.92 8.77 -10.99
CA GLN A 530 7.23 10.07 -10.91
C GLN A 530 7.94 11.02 -9.94
N HIS A 531 8.52 10.50 -8.85
CA HIS A 531 9.11 11.26 -7.75
C HIS A 531 10.54 10.83 -7.41
N PRO A 532 11.50 10.87 -8.36
CA PRO A 532 12.84 10.31 -8.18
C PRO A 532 13.59 10.89 -6.96
N SER A 533 13.44 12.20 -6.71
CA SER A 533 14.07 12.90 -5.59
C SER A 533 13.46 12.58 -4.21
N HIS A 534 12.27 11.95 -4.17
CA HIS A 534 11.51 11.66 -2.93
C HIS A 534 11.41 10.16 -2.64
N THR A 535 12.28 9.37 -3.26
CA THR A 535 12.35 7.91 -3.10
C THR A 535 12.72 7.49 -1.67
N THR A 536 13.36 8.38 -0.90
CA THR A 536 13.65 8.21 0.52
C THR A 536 12.51 8.57 1.45
N SER A 537 11.40 9.19 1.00
CA SER A 537 10.29 9.44 1.92
C SER A 537 9.80 8.11 2.51
N ILE A 538 9.65 8.03 3.82
CA ILE A 538 9.30 6.76 4.46
C ILE A 538 7.85 6.34 4.17
N PHE A 539 6.95 7.28 3.95
CA PHE A 539 5.50 6.99 3.97
C PHE A 539 4.97 6.22 2.77
N TRP A 540 5.68 6.21 1.63
CA TRP A 540 5.28 5.38 0.48
C TRP A 540 5.58 3.89 0.72
N HIS A 541 6.31 3.52 1.79
CA HIS A 541 6.56 2.12 2.15
C HIS A 541 5.26 1.33 2.31
N ASN A 542 4.12 1.98 2.58
CA ASN A 542 2.84 1.29 2.76
C ASN A 542 2.51 0.45 1.53
N ALA A 543 2.80 0.94 0.32
CA ALA A 543 2.67 0.15 -0.90
C ALA A 543 3.57 -1.10 -0.86
N LEU A 544 4.86 -0.94 -0.52
CA LEU A 544 5.82 -2.04 -0.41
C LEU A 544 5.32 -3.11 0.58
N PHE A 545 4.84 -2.67 1.74
CA PHE A 545 4.45 -3.53 2.85
C PHE A 545 3.26 -4.44 2.50
N HIS A 546 2.18 -3.86 1.97
CA HIS A 546 0.98 -4.64 1.63
C HIS A 546 1.16 -5.46 0.35
N VAL A 547 1.89 -4.93 -0.65
CA VAL A 547 2.17 -5.67 -1.88
C VAL A 547 3.06 -6.88 -1.61
N ALA A 548 4.10 -6.76 -0.78
CA ALA A 548 4.94 -7.89 -0.39
C ALA A 548 4.14 -8.97 0.36
N ASN A 549 3.29 -8.55 1.30
CA ASN A 549 2.42 -9.46 2.06
C ASN A 549 1.49 -10.29 1.16
N SER A 550 0.87 -9.63 0.17
CA SER A 550 -0.01 -10.33 -0.78
C SER A 550 0.78 -11.19 -1.78
N ALA A 551 1.95 -10.73 -2.23
CA ALA A 551 2.81 -11.52 -3.12
C ALA A 551 3.23 -12.87 -2.51
N LEU A 552 3.39 -12.93 -1.18
CA LEU A 552 3.70 -14.17 -0.45
C LEU A 552 2.62 -15.25 -0.51
N GLU A 553 1.41 -14.96 -1.00
CA GLU A 553 0.37 -15.99 -1.21
C GLU A 553 0.81 -17.03 -2.26
N ASP A 554 1.54 -16.61 -3.28
CA ASP A 554 2.05 -17.49 -4.34
C ASP A 554 3.31 -16.90 -4.97
N LEU A 555 4.48 -17.26 -4.42
CA LEU A 555 5.79 -16.88 -4.97
C LEU A 555 6.21 -17.73 -6.19
N SER A 556 5.45 -18.76 -6.56
CA SER A 556 5.70 -19.49 -7.81
C SER A 556 5.28 -18.68 -9.04
N ASN A 557 4.35 -17.73 -8.84
CA ASN A 557 4.00 -16.74 -9.83
C ASN A 557 5.11 -15.68 -9.97
N LEU A 558 5.64 -15.54 -11.19
CA LEU A 558 6.75 -14.64 -11.51
C LEU A 558 6.46 -13.15 -11.25
N GLU A 559 5.19 -12.72 -11.42
CA GLU A 559 4.77 -11.35 -11.11
C GLU A 559 4.85 -11.09 -9.61
N ASN A 560 4.28 -11.98 -8.80
CA ASN A 560 4.34 -11.90 -7.33
C ASN A 560 5.80 -11.93 -6.84
N TRP A 561 6.62 -12.81 -7.40
CA TRP A 561 8.06 -12.86 -7.11
C TRP A 561 8.73 -11.51 -7.38
N SER A 562 8.46 -10.89 -8.52
CA SER A 562 9.06 -9.61 -8.91
C SER A 562 8.69 -8.49 -7.93
N PHE A 563 7.42 -8.42 -7.52
CA PHE A 563 6.97 -7.45 -6.52
C PHE A 563 7.56 -7.72 -5.13
N PHE A 564 7.63 -8.98 -4.70
CA PHE A 564 8.22 -9.37 -3.43
C PHE A 564 9.72 -9.02 -3.37
N TYR A 565 10.47 -9.37 -4.42
CA TYR A 565 11.90 -9.05 -4.52
C TYR A 565 12.13 -7.53 -4.57
N LEU A 566 11.33 -6.80 -5.34
CA LEU A 566 11.39 -5.33 -5.37
C LEU A 566 11.16 -4.73 -3.98
N ALA A 567 10.19 -5.24 -3.21
CA ALA A 567 9.97 -4.78 -1.84
C ALA A 567 11.19 -5.04 -0.94
N LEU A 568 11.77 -6.24 -1.00
CA LEU A 568 12.99 -6.58 -0.24
C LEU A 568 14.14 -5.63 -0.57
N ARG A 569 14.42 -5.42 -1.87
CA ARG A 569 15.46 -4.50 -2.34
C ARG A 569 15.21 -3.08 -1.86
N ARG A 570 13.98 -2.58 -1.97
CA ARG A 570 13.64 -1.23 -1.52
C ARG A 570 13.71 -1.04 -0.01
N TYR A 571 13.28 -2.01 0.79
CA TYR A 571 13.47 -1.95 2.23
C TYR A 571 14.95 -1.99 2.61
N HIS A 572 15.74 -2.80 1.92
CA HIS A 572 17.19 -2.81 2.07
C HIS A 572 17.79 -1.43 1.76
N ASP A 573 17.46 -0.83 0.61
CA ASP A 573 17.94 0.50 0.21
C ASP A 573 17.51 1.58 1.21
N LEU A 574 16.27 1.55 1.69
CA LEU A 574 15.75 2.54 2.64
C LEU A 574 16.37 2.40 4.05
N SER A 575 16.88 1.22 4.41
CA SER A 575 17.46 0.96 5.73
C SER A 575 18.72 1.78 6.04
N GLN A 576 19.37 2.35 5.01
CA GLN A 576 20.49 3.28 5.18
C GLN A 576 20.05 4.67 5.70
N TYR A 577 18.79 5.05 5.44
CA TYR A 577 18.21 6.33 5.85
C TYR A 577 17.35 6.19 7.10
N TYR A 578 16.72 5.02 7.28
CA TYR A 578 15.88 4.68 8.42
C TYR A 578 16.30 3.34 8.99
N HIS A 579 17.12 3.37 10.04
CA HIS A 579 17.75 2.17 10.60
C HIS A 579 16.74 1.07 10.96
N PHE A 580 15.54 1.43 11.41
CA PHE A 580 14.51 0.47 11.81
C PHE A 580 14.06 -0.47 10.68
N LEU A 581 14.15 -0.03 9.43
CA LEU A 581 13.77 -0.83 8.27
C LEU A 581 14.70 -2.01 8.01
N SER A 582 15.89 -2.06 8.62
CA SER A 582 16.82 -3.20 8.47
C SER A 582 16.21 -4.52 8.98
N THR A 583 15.19 -4.45 9.84
CA THR A 583 14.48 -5.61 10.38
C THR A 583 13.40 -6.17 9.44
N ILE A 584 12.94 -5.39 8.45
CA ILE A 584 11.84 -5.79 7.56
C ILE A 584 12.26 -6.88 6.55
N PRO A 585 13.38 -6.76 5.82
CA PRO A 585 13.82 -7.82 4.90
C PRO A 585 13.95 -9.21 5.56
N PRO A 586 14.66 -9.38 6.70
CA PRO A 586 14.72 -10.69 7.35
C PRO A 586 13.34 -11.14 7.85
N ALA A 587 12.47 -10.24 8.32
CA ALA A 587 11.11 -10.61 8.72
C ALA A 587 10.25 -11.12 7.54
N LEU A 588 10.30 -10.46 6.37
CA LEU A 588 9.60 -10.91 5.16
C LEU A 588 10.13 -12.27 4.67
N LEU A 589 11.44 -12.48 4.74
CA LEU A 589 12.05 -13.77 4.41
C LEU A 589 11.68 -14.86 5.43
N GLY A 590 11.60 -14.52 6.72
CA GLY A 590 11.12 -15.40 7.78
C GLY A 590 9.67 -15.83 7.55
N MET A 591 8.80 -14.90 7.16
CA MET A 591 7.44 -15.22 6.75
C MET A 591 7.39 -16.14 5.53
N ALA A 592 8.24 -15.90 4.52
CA ALA A 592 8.31 -16.76 3.33
C ALA A 592 8.72 -18.20 3.69
N ILE A 593 9.67 -18.38 4.61
CA ILE A 593 10.04 -19.70 5.16
C ILE A 593 8.87 -20.30 5.93
N HIS A 594 8.25 -19.52 6.82
CA HIS A 594 7.15 -19.99 7.68
C HIS A 594 5.96 -20.51 6.87
N ARG A 595 5.65 -19.85 5.75
CA ARG A 595 4.58 -20.26 4.81
C ARG A 595 5.01 -21.35 3.82
N GLY A 596 6.26 -21.80 3.88
CA GLY A 596 6.82 -22.80 2.95
C GLY A 596 7.01 -22.28 1.52
N ALA A 597 6.93 -20.97 1.30
CA ALA A 597 7.11 -20.34 -0.01
C ALA A 597 8.60 -20.27 -0.42
N LEU A 598 9.52 -20.29 0.55
CA LEU A 598 10.97 -20.36 0.34
C LEU A 598 11.61 -21.39 1.28
N GLN A 599 12.65 -22.06 0.80
CA GLN A 599 13.53 -22.83 1.67
C GLN A 599 14.50 -21.90 2.43
N PRO A 600 14.93 -22.24 3.66
CA PRO A 600 15.87 -21.41 4.42
C PRO A 600 17.17 -21.08 3.65
N VAL A 601 17.69 -22.01 2.85
CA VAL A 601 18.89 -21.80 2.03
C VAL A 601 18.66 -20.75 0.94
N GLU A 602 17.49 -20.74 0.30
CA GLU A 602 17.11 -19.75 -0.70
C GLU A 602 16.98 -18.37 -0.07
N ALA A 603 16.27 -18.28 1.05
CA ALA A 603 16.09 -17.04 1.81
C ALA A 603 17.44 -16.45 2.28
N LYS A 604 18.36 -17.30 2.77
CA LYS A 604 19.72 -16.87 3.15
C LYS A 604 20.52 -16.35 1.96
N THR A 605 20.34 -16.95 0.78
CA THR A 605 21.02 -16.52 -0.45
C THR A 605 20.54 -15.15 -0.88
N LEU A 606 19.21 -14.93 -0.89
CA LEU A 606 18.61 -13.63 -1.16
C LEU A 606 19.11 -12.55 -0.21
N MET A 607 19.16 -12.84 1.10
CA MET A 607 19.66 -11.88 2.09
C MET A 607 21.11 -11.48 1.80
N ARG A 608 21.98 -12.45 1.51
CA ARG A 608 23.38 -12.20 1.13
C ARG A 608 23.50 -11.38 -0.16
N GLU A 609 22.61 -11.58 -1.13
CA GLU A 609 22.59 -10.82 -2.37
C GLU A 609 22.20 -9.37 -2.14
N LEU A 610 21.24 -9.10 -1.26
CA LEU A 610 20.90 -7.75 -0.84
C LEU A 610 22.12 -7.05 -0.19
N GLU A 611 22.82 -7.77 0.70
CA GLU A 611 23.98 -7.25 1.44
C GLU A 611 25.22 -6.97 0.56
N LYS A 612 25.40 -7.68 -0.56
CA LYS A 612 26.56 -7.51 -1.47
C LYS A 612 26.68 -6.08 -2.05
N GLY A 613 25.61 -5.30 -2.05
CA GLY A 613 25.60 -3.91 -2.55
C GLY A 613 26.01 -2.85 -1.53
N ARG A 614 26.42 -3.21 -0.31
CA ARG A 614 26.69 -2.23 0.76
C ARG A 614 28.16 -1.81 0.79
N SER A 615 28.44 -0.51 0.64
CA SER A 615 29.70 0.08 1.10
C SER A 615 29.72 0.06 2.64
N SER A 616 30.82 -0.41 3.22
CA SER A 616 31.01 -0.82 4.61
C SER A 616 30.94 0.31 5.67
N HIS A 617 30.23 1.41 5.44
CA HIS A 617 30.39 2.66 6.20
C HIS A 617 29.54 2.79 7.49
N HIS A 618 28.73 1.80 7.86
CA HIS A 618 27.95 1.83 9.11
C HIS A 618 28.07 0.54 9.93
N HIS A 619 29.29 0.20 10.33
CA HIS A 619 29.54 -0.63 11.52
C HIS A 619 29.78 0.27 12.76
N GLY A 620 28.79 1.11 13.08
CA GLY A 620 28.70 1.72 14.41
C GLY A 620 27.90 0.78 15.30
N LYS A 621 28.33 0.57 16.56
CA LYS A 621 27.73 -0.32 17.59
C LYS A 621 26.27 -0.69 17.27
N GLU A 622 26.01 -1.97 17.02
CA GLU A 622 24.67 -2.52 16.81
C GLU A 622 23.76 -2.17 17.98
N SER A 623 23.09 -1.03 17.88
CA SER A 623 21.89 -0.76 18.66
C SER A 623 20.88 -1.83 18.26
N ARG A 624 20.37 -2.58 19.24
CA ARG A 624 19.37 -3.60 18.98
C ARG A 624 18.09 -2.91 18.49
N VAL A 625 17.85 -2.94 17.19
CA VAL A 625 16.61 -2.45 16.58
C VAL A 625 15.45 -3.33 17.06
N SER A 626 14.43 -2.71 17.62
CA SER A 626 13.16 -3.35 18.00
C SER A 626 12.04 -2.61 17.29
N THR A 627 11.50 -3.23 16.25
CA THR A 627 10.28 -2.79 15.57
C THR A 627 9.21 -3.84 15.76
N GLU A 628 8.07 -3.44 16.33
CA GLU A 628 7.00 -4.33 16.76
C GLU A 628 5.75 -4.22 15.87
N TRP A 629 5.90 -3.82 14.61
CA TRP A 629 4.77 -3.81 13.68
C TRP A 629 4.28 -5.22 13.39
N VAL A 630 2.98 -5.33 13.13
CA VAL A 630 2.38 -6.53 12.57
C VAL A 630 2.81 -6.65 11.12
N ILE A 631 3.58 -7.70 10.81
CA ILE A 631 4.07 -7.99 9.46
C ILE A 631 3.28 -9.11 8.79
N ASP A 632 2.83 -10.13 9.54
CA ASP A 632 1.99 -11.20 9.00
C ASP A 632 0.52 -10.95 9.36
N PHE A 633 -0.22 -10.37 8.41
CA PHE A 633 -1.64 -10.05 8.62
C PHE A 633 -2.52 -11.29 8.83
N ASN A 634 -2.21 -12.42 8.19
CA ASN A 634 -2.96 -13.66 8.41
C ASN A 634 -2.68 -14.22 9.80
N MET A 635 -1.40 -14.23 10.21
CA MET A 635 -1.02 -14.67 11.55
C MET A 635 -1.61 -13.75 12.61
N SER A 636 -1.74 -12.45 12.34
CA SER A 636 -2.29 -11.49 13.32
C SER A 636 -3.73 -11.79 13.74
N LEU A 637 -4.49 -12.52 12.91
CA LEU A 637 -5.85 -12.98 13.22
C LEU A 637 -5.87 -14.17 14.21
N LEU A 638 -4.73 -14.83 14.40
CA LEU A 638 -4.57 -16.07 15.17
C LEU A 638 -3.63 -15.90 16.37
N ASP A 639 -2.46 -15.28 16.16
CA ASP A 639 -1.40 -15.06 17.14
C ASP A 639 -0.74 -13.69 16.91
N ALA A 640 -1.13 -12.71 17.74
CA ALA A 640 -0.64 -11.34 17.64
C ALA A 640 0.86 -11.20 17.95
N GLN A 641 1.45 -12.08 18.75
CA GLN A 641 2.87 -12.01 19.12
C GLN A 641 3.77 -12.58 18.02
N ARG A 642 3.37 -13.71 17.42
CA ARG A 642 4.11 -14.28 16.28
C ARG A 642 4.02 -13.44 15.02
N SER A 643 2.95 -12.66 14.85
CA SER A 643 2.77 -11.80 13.69
C SER A 643 3.72 -10.58 13.59
N ARG A 644 4.59 -10.37 14.59
CA ARG A 644 5.45 -9.18 14.71
C ARG A 644 6.71 -9.27 13.84
N ILE A 645 7.22 -8.12 13.40
CA ILE A 645 8.49 -8.01 12.67
C ILE A 645 9.63 -8.68 13.42
N SER A 646 9.81 -8.35 14.71
CA SER A 646 10.84 -8.91 15.58
C SER A 646 10.80 -10.43 15.60
N SER A 647 9.64 -11.01 15.90
CA SER A 647 9.40 -12.46 15.92
C SER A 647 9.73 -13.14 14.60
N MET A 648 9.29 -12.57 13.46
CA MET A 648 9.54 -13.15 12.14
C MET A 648 11.00 -12.99 11.69
N ALA A 649 11.67 -11.89 12.06
CA ALA A 649 13.09 -11.71 11.81
C ALA A 649 13.94 -12.69 12.63
N GLU A 650 13.62 -12.86 13.92
CA GLU A 650 14.26 -13.87 14.78
C GLU A 650 14.08 -15.28 14.20
N TYR A 651 12.86 -15.63 13.77
CA TYR A 651 12.59 -16.90 13.09
C TYR A 651 13.45 -17.10 11.84
N PHE A 652 13.61 -16.07 10.99
CA PHE A 652 14.51 -16.14 9.84
C PHE A 652 15.94 -16.49 10.26
N PHE A 653 16.49 -15.82 11.27
CA PHE A 653 17.85 -16.08 11.73
C PHE A 653 17.96 -17.50 12.27
N GLU A 654 17.06 -17.96 13.15
CA GLU A 654 17.06 -19.32 13.69
C GLU A 654 17.07 -20.40 12.58
N GLN A 655 16.29 -20.22 11.52
CA GLN A 655 16.20 -21.17 10.42
C GLN A 655 17.42 -21.13 9.48
N THR A 656 18.14 -20.02 9.40
CA THR A 656 19.20 -19.80 8.39
C THR A 656 20.62 -19.84 8.95
N THR A 657 20.82 -19.56 10.23
CA THR A 657 22.12 -19.67 10.90
C THR A 657 22.36 -21.06 11.47
N GLY A 658 21.32 -21.90 11.55
CA GLY A 658 21.36 -23.21 12.18
C GLY A 658 21.41 -23.08 13.70
N ARG A 659 20.83 -24.05 14.43
CA ARG A 659 21.15 -24.21 15.85
C ARG A 659 22.67 -24.28 15.96
N VAL A 660 23.27 -23.32 16.63
CA VAL A 660 24.53 -23.55 17.32
C VAL A 660 24.18 -24.56 18.41
N ASP A 661 24.22 -25.85 18.07
CA ASP A 661 24.03 -26.93 19.03
C ASP A 661 25.17 -26.86 20.05
N ALA A 662 24.78 -26.80 21.32
CA ALA A 662 25.40 -27.33 22.54
C ALA A 662 26.91 -27.19 22.75
#